data_AF-A0A2D3T683-F1
#
_entry.id   AF-A0A2D3T683-F1
#
_cell.length_a   1.000
_cell.length_b   1.000
_cell.length_c   1.000
_cell.angle_alpha   90.00
_cell.angle_beta   90.00
_cell.angle_gamma   90.00
#
_symmetry.space_group_name_H-M   'P 1'
#
loop_
_entity.id
_entity.type
_entity.pdbx_description
1 polymer ?
#
loop_
_entity_poly.entity_id
_entity_poly.type
_entity_poly.pdbx_seq_one_letter_code
_entity_poly.pdbx_strand_id
1 'polypeptide(L)'
;MTLTDKADNKSKQKTQTIHFDDTKPEPVIAFAPEVSPEKSGEKNIIKNTQRTFVIKGTKEKPIDDSDYIEVTLTQSNKKSPKETVYNSKNNAGLFTYKEGEKEKTFSLSSEDDLDKGDFQLTVKVTDRYGNTGSSQEHLSFTIQDSVEKPKIHLLDDTSYESQAGVYITKKPQPRFKLSDLDEHATKVEIKTTPDILNLDPSNDTFDDLATNNAKKEELKTSFQLQKRWDVEGDYKLSVKTFVDEEPSPETTLTVLFDNQLKQPRITLDEETIKSSSESESGAIVASQTPKFNLLDIEEDVKHILLQVYKDDDINPVEKIQFDIKDLEDTDKKKNIEGQGVKRTNNGGYTYQPQKWADKAKYKISLTVTDRASNRNDEDPAKFEVNIDTAIAKIPSITLGESDNQASDKIKKFITKNQTPSFQLDNIDDRAKTITITIYKPGSTTDILASHTFPKETRTFNVNQLILADTDKSELSSLADGQYTIQAAVTLKTNIPSSSGTLFFTVDHAEAPTHTIELVGNTGTNDKPVTNKTTPKFNIKGIALDRLDWDNRDSIVVTFQNKKTKESVTQNLTESGIQENNTVEFTANQLEQGEYTVTAKVTYQAGQSKSTTLADLNIYTTPPESTIQFVETLDKADGLYKVRQDQMEFNIIINDLNKIPNPNKEGQFKVLVHLKNEKGVEINKEAKQDSGNSSIWTAADFKHAKLSGKTYTVTATVTDPHGNSADAENPLTVSVIDKLMLPEIQMVEEDNTPYS
;
A
#
# COMPACT_ATOMS: atom_id res chain seq x y z
N MET A 1 -55.20 72.27 111.60
CA MET A 1 -55.36 73.53 112.37
C MET A 1 -56.73 73.56 113.00
N THR A 2 -56.86 74.06 114.23
CA THR A 2 -58.13 74.28 114.93
C THR A 2 -58.25 75.76 115.23
N LEU A 3 -59.31 76.39 114.74
CA LEU A 3 -59.61 77.79 115.01
C LEU A 3 -60.82 77.85 115.95
N THR A 4 -60.75 78.73 116.93
CA THR A 4 -61.80 78.94 117.92
C THR A 4 -62.43 80.31 117.73
N ASP A 5 -63.76 80.40 117.78
CA ASP A 5 -64.43 81.69 117.76
C ASP A 5 -64.42 82.38 119.14
N LYS A 6 -64.88 83.64 119.20
CA LYS A 6 -64.92 84.44 120.45
C LYS A 6 -65.91 83.91 121.50
N ALA A 7 -66.75 82.93 121.16
CA ALA A 7 -67.62 82.22 122.10
C ALA A 7 -67.03 80.87 122.55
N ASP A 8 -65.76 80.62 122.22
CA ASP A 8 -64.97 79.43 122.54
C ASP A 8 -65.45 78.13 121.84
N ASN A 9 -66.16 78.25 120.71
CA ASN A 9 -66.51 77.09 119.88
C ASN A 9 -65.35 76.71 118.95
N LYS A 10 -64.81 75.50 119.09
CA LYS A 10 -63.72 74.97 118.25
C LYS A 10 -64.27 74.33 116.97
N SER A 11 -63.68 74.67 115.82
CA SER A 11 -64.03 74.03 114.54
C SER A 11 -63.63 72.55 114.49
N LYS A 12 -64.35 71.72 113.70
CA LYS A 12 -64.00 70.31 113.48
C LYS A 12 -62.68 70.20 112.72
N GLN A 13 -61.74 69.45 113.26
CA GLN A 13 -60.41 69.23 112.70
C GLN A 13 -60.49 68.39 111.41
N LYS A 14 -59.91 68.89 110.32
CA LYS A 14 -59.67 68.11 109.09
C LYS A 14 -58.17 67.93 108.92
N THR A 15 -57.74 66.68 108.80
CA THR A 15 -56.34 66.32 108.58
C THR A 15 -56.17 65.97 107.10
N GLN A 16 -55.11 66.49 106.49
CA GLN A 16 -54.67 66.10 105.15
C GLN A 16 -53.23 65.64 105.25
N THR A 17 -52.97 64.39 104.89
CA THR A 17 -51.62 63.85 104.82
C THR A 17 -50.99 64.27 103.49
N ILE A 18 -49.85 64.94 103.53
CA ILE A 18 -49.04 65.28 102.37
C ILE A 18 -47.86 64.32 102.38
N HIS A 19 -47.75 63.49 101.34
CA HIS A 19 -46.60 62.62 101.13
C HIS A 19 -45.55 63.38 100.32
N PHE A 20 -44.33 63.48 100.82
CA PHE A 20 -43.17 63.98 100.07
C PHE A 20 -42.35 62.76 99.62
N ASP A 21 -42.18 62.62 98.32
CA ASP A 21 -41.28 61.65 97.69
C ASP A 21 -40.44 62.43 96.69
N ASP A 22 -39.13 62.50 96.92
CA ASP A 22 -38.12 63.16 96.07
C ASP A 22 -37.25 62.14 95.32
N THR A 23 -37.54 60.85 95.46
CA THR A 23 -36.82 59.77 94.79
C THR A 23 -37.07 59.86 93.29
N LYS A 24 -36.04 59.88 92.44
CA LYS A 24 -36.25 59.87 90.99
C LYS A 24 -36.50 58.44 90.50
N PRO A 25 -37.41 58.22 89.53
CA PRO A 25 -37.48 56.94 88.82
C PRO A 25 -36.15 56.63 88.13
N GLU A 26 -35.72 55.37 88.14
CA GLU A 26 -34.60 54.89 87.31
C GLU A 26 -35.16 53.84 86.33
N PRO A 27 -35.76 54.29 85.22
CA PRO A 27 -36.43 53.37 84.31
C PRO A 27 -35.42 52.58 83.46
N VAL A 28 -35.70 51.29 83.26
CA VAL A 28 -34.98 50.43 82.33
C VAL A 28 -35.95 49.96 81.25
N ILE A 29 -35.54 50.05 79.99
CA ILE A 29 -36.28 49.50 78.85
C ILE A 29 -35.60 48.22 78.36
N ALA A 30 -36.38 47.16 78.18
CA ALA A 30 -35.93 45.86 77.71
C ALA A 30 -36.93 45.29 76.70
N PHE A 31 -36.55 44.24 75.97
CA PHE A 31 -37.51 43.46 75.19
C PHE A 31 -38.54 42.82 76.13
N ALA A 32 -39.78 42.75 75.66
CA ALA A 32 -40.80 42.04 76.40
C ALA A 32 -40.48 40.53 76.46
N PRO A 33 -40.92 39.80 77.51
CA PRO A 33 -40.60 38.37 77.66
C PRO A 33 -40.99 37.49 76.47
N GLU A 34 -42.02 37.88 75.73
CA GLU A 34 -42.49 37.23 74.51
C GLU A 34 -41.63 37.52 73.27
N VAL A 35 -40.80 38.56 73.31
CA VAL A 35 -39.86 38.91 72.26
C VAL A 35 -38.52 38.26 72.58
N SER A 36 -38.12 37.32 71.73
CA SER A 36 -36.79 36.71 71.75
C SER A 36 -36.01 37.24 70.56
N PRO A 37 -35.17 38.29 70.74
CA PRO A 37 -34.35 38.81 69.67
C PRO A 37 -33.32 37.78 69.24
N GLU A 38 -33.20 37.62 67.93
CA GLU A 38 -32.13 36.85 67.31
C GLU A 38 -30.81 37.59 67.54
N LYS A 39 -29.73 36.87 67.84
CA LYS A 39 -28.43 37.47 68.12
C LYS A 39 -27.53 37.39 66.89
N SER A 40 -27.15 38.55 66.36
CA SER A 40 -26.07 38.67 65.37
C SER A 40 -24.91 39.46 65.98
N GLY A 41 -23.99 38.74 66.63
CA GLY A 41 -22.88 39.35 67.36
C GLY A 41 -23.40 40.10 68.58
N GLU A 42 -23.10 41.38 68.69
CA GLU A 42 -23.61 42.25 69.76
C GLU A 42 -24.99 42.84 69.45
N LYS A 43 -25.47 42.72 68.21
CA LYS A 43 -26.76 43.28 67.78
C LYS A 43 -27.92 42.34 68.10
N ASN A 44 -29.03 42.94 68.55
CA ASN A 44 -30.32 42.27 68.70
C ASN A 44 -31.11 42.46 67.41
N ILE A 45 -31.40 41.40 66.68
CA ILE A 45 -32.23 41.44 65.48
C ILE A 45 -33.66 41.07 65.87
N ILE A 46 -34.62 41.90 65.50
CA ILE A 46 -36.04 41.63 65.70
C ILE A 46 -36.80 41.85 64.39
N LYS A 47 -37.91 41.14 64.23
CA LYS A 47 -38.86 41.40 63.14
C LYS A 47 -39.77 42.57 63.52
N ASN A 48 -40.37 43.18 62.51
CA ASN A 48 -41.35 44.25 62.68
C ASN A 48 -42.55 43.80 63.55
N THR A 49 -42.90 42.51 63.55
CA THR A 49 -43.93 41.93 64.42
C THR A 49 -43.53 41.80 65.91
N GLN A 50 -42.24 41.95 66.23
CA GLN A 50 -41.69 41.73 67.58
C GLN A 50 -41.32 43.04 68.29
N ARG A 51 -41.89 44.18 67.87
CA ARG A 51 -41.61 45.51 68.45
C ARG A 51 -42.39 45.77 69.75
N THR A 52 -42.26 44.86 70.70
CA THR A 52 -42.87 44.98 72.04
C THR A 52 -41.79 45.00 73.11
N PHE A 53 -41.84 46.02 73.95
CA PHE A 53 -40.82 46.35 74.93
C PHE A 53 -41.46 46.54 76.31
N VAL A 54 -40.69 46.32 77.36
CA VAL A 54 -41.16 46.50 78.74
C VAL A 54 -40.29 47.53 79.44
N ILE A 55 -40.96 48.43 80.15
CA ILE A 55 -40.38 49.51 80.93
C ILE A 55 -40.58 49.17 82.39
N LYS A 56 -39.46 49.07 83.12
CA LYS A 56 -39.41 48.65 84.52
C LYS A 56 -38.77 49.74 85.37
N GLY A 57 -39.20 49.83 86.62
CA GLY A 57 -38.59 50.68 87.65
C GLY A 57 -37.73 49.84 88.60
N THR A 58 -37.17 50.48 89.62
CA THR A 58 -36.40 49.76 90.65
C THR A 58 -37.35 49.09 91.65
N LYS A 59 -36.82 48.20 92.50
CA LYS A 59 -37.63 47.61 93.59
C LYS A 59 -38.20 48.66 94.55
N GLU A 60 -37.44 49.73 94.76
CA GLU A 60 -37.83 50.86 95.62
C GLU A 60 -38.84 51.78 94.94
N LYS A 61 -38.71 51.95 93.62
CA LYS A 61 -39.58 52.79 92.80
C LYS A 61 -40.04 52.06 91.53
N PRO A 62 -41.01 51.14 91.64
CA PRO A 62 -41.57 50.44 90.49
C PRO A 62 -42.44 51.38 89.66
N ILE A 63 -42.78 50.97 88.43
CA ILE A 63 -43.66 51.77 87.58
C ILE A 63 -45.10 51.69 88.10
N ASP A 64 -45.74 52.86 88.20
CA ASP A 64 -47.16 53.01 88.54
C ASP A 64 -47.97 53.29 87.28
N ASP A 65 -49.26 52.91 87.26
CA ASP A 65 -50.14 53.18 86.13
C ASP A 65 -50.25 54.68 85.82
N SER A 66 -50.21 55.50 86.88
CA SER A 66 -50.28 56.96 86.82
C SER A 66 -49.02 57.65 86.31
N ASP A 67 -47.91 56.91 86.12
CA ASP A 67 -46.66 57.49 85.65
C ASP A 67 -46.74 57.93 84.17
N TYR A 68 -46.19 59.11 83.91
CA TYR A 68 -46.03 59.63 82.56
C TYR A 68 -44.73 59.10 81.94
N ILE A 69 -44.85 58.49 80.76
CA ILE A 69 -43.73 57.81 80.09
C ILE A 69 -43.51 58.45 78.73
N GLU A 70 -42.26 58.77 78.41
CA GLU A 70 -41.79 59.18 77.09
C GLU A 70 -40.76 58.16 76.59
N VAL A 71 -40.98 57.60 75.40
CA VAL A 71 -40.06 56.67 74.74
C VAL A 71 -39.57 57.34 73.45
N THR A 72 -38.25 57.48 73.32
CA THR A 72 -37.61 58.01 72.12
C THR A 72 -36.99 56.87 71.32
N LEU A 73 -37.45 56.69 70.08
CA LEU A 73 -36.89 55.77 69.09
C LEU A 73 -35.99 56.54 68.12
N THR A 74 -34.72 56.16 68.05
CA THR A 74 -33.72 56.77 67.17
C THR A 74 -33.25 55.76 66.12
N GLN A 75 -33.38 56.09 64.83
CA GLN A 75 -32.83 55.28 63.73
C GLN A 75 -31.42 55.77 63.36
N SER A 76 -30.44 54.86 63.37
CA SER A 76 -29.02 55.21 63.26
C SER A 76 -28.46 55.20 61.82
N ASN A 77 -29.18 54.63 60.83
CA ASN A 77 -28.57 54.21 59.55
C ASN A 77 -28.68 55.17 58.35
N LYS A 78 -28.87 56.48 58.54
CA LYS A 78 -28.81 57.45 57.41
C LYS A 78 -28.10 58.73 57.84
N LYS A 79 -27.57 59.52 56.87
CA LYS A 79 -26.80 60.79 57.01
C LYS A 79 -27.38 61.84 58.00
N SER A 80 -28.54 61.61 58.58
CA SER A 80 -29.06 62.30 59.76
C SER A 80 -29.92 61.31 60.58
N PRO A 81 -29.68 61.14 61.89
CA PRO A 81 -30.50 60.27 62.73
C PRO A 81 -31.94 60.79 62.78
N LYS A 82 -32.93 59.89 62.65
CA LYS A 82 -34.34 60.21 62.76
C LYS A 82 -34.83 59.80 64.15
N GLU A 83 -35.27 60.77 64.94
CA GLU A 83 -35.84 60.54 66.27
C GLU A 83 -37.36 60.65 66.22
N THR A 84 -38.05 59.70 66.85
CA THR A 84 -39.50 59.70 67.02
C THR A 84 -39.82 59.51 68.49
N VAL A 85 -40.58 60.43 69.08
CA VAL A 85 -40.94 60.41 70.51
C VAL A 85 -42.40 59.99 70.67
N TYR A 86 -42.63 58.95 71.46
CA TYR A 86 -43.95 58.45 71.85
C TYR A 86 -44.17 58.76 73.33
N ASN A 87 -45.38 59.16 73.72
CA ASN A 87 -45.68 59.40 75.12
C ASN A 87 -47.02 58.81 75.58
N SER A 88 -47.11 58.45 76.87
CA SER A 88 -48.26 57.73 77.42
C SER A 88 -49.56 58.54 77.46
N LYS A 89 -49.52 59.87 77.27
CA LYS A 89 -50.73 60.73 77.20
C LYS A 89 -51.31 60.80 75.80
N ASN A 90 -50.46 61.04 74.80
CA ASN A 90 -50.88 61.25 73.41
C ASN A 90 -50.97 59.94 72.63
N ASN A 91 -50.21 58.92 73.05
CA ASN A 91 -50.13 57.62 72.40
C ASN A 91 -50.60 56.50 73.33
N ALA A 92 -51.64 56.75 74.13
CA ALA A 92 -52.10 55.83 75.18
C ALA A 92 -52.33 54.39 74.69
N GLY A 93 -52.78 54.20 73.45
CA GLY A 93 -52.98 52.86 72.85
C GLY A 93 -51.71 52.04 72.63
N LEU A 94 -50.51 52.64 72.68
CA LEU A 94 -49.22 51.94 72.57
C LEU A 94 -48.69 51.48 73.93
N PHE A 95 -49.27 51.94 75.04
CA PHE A 95 -48.79 51.68 76.40
C PHE A 95 -49.82 50.89 77.20
N THR A 96 -49.42 49.76 77.77
CA THR A 96 -50.29 48.92 78.62
C THR A 96 -49.64 48.66 79.98
N TYR A 97 -50.35 48.95 81.08
CA TYR A 97 -49.85 48.69 82.44
C TYR A 97 -50.13 47.26 82.90
N LYS A 98 -49.13 46.59 83.48
CA LYS A 98 -49.25 45.25 84.08
C LYS A 98 -49.20 45.36 85.61
N GLU A 99 -50.36 45.46 86.24
CA GLU A 99 -50.49 45.70 87.69
C GLU A 99 -49.77 44.64 88.55
N GLY A 100 -49.82 43.36 88.16
CA GLY A 100 -49.15 42.28 88.89
C GLY A 100 -47.62 42.33 88.86
N GLU A 101 -47.03 42.91 87.81
CA GLU A 101 -45.57 43.03 87.62
C GLU A 101 -45.06 44.42 88.00
N LYS A 102 -45.95 45.41 88.08
CA LYS A 102 -45.64 46.85 88.26
C LYS A 102 -44.70 47.40 87.17
N GLU A 103 -45.04 47.06 85.93
CA GLU A 103 -44.29 47.39 84.72
C GLU A 103 -45.24 47.91 83.64
N LYS A 104 -44.71 48.64 82.64
CA LYS A 104 -45.50 49.16 81.52
C LYS A 104 -44.93 48.64 80.20
N THR A 105 -45.78 48.04 79.37
CA THR A 105 -45.42 47.55 78.04
C THR A 105 -45.59 48.66 77.01
N PHE A 106 -44.65 48.80 76.09
CA PHE A 106 -44.69 49.68 74.93
C PHE A 106 -44.63 48.83 73.65
N SER A 107 -45.68 48.88 72.83
CA SER A 107 -45.79 48.09 71.60
C SER A 107 -46.03 48.99 70.40
N LEU A 108 -45.19 48.87 69.36
CA LEU A 108 -45.39 49.56 68.09
C LEU A 108 -46.31 48.72 67.19
N SER A 109 -47.36 49.34 66.65
CA SER A 109 -48.35 48.68 65.80
C SER A 109 -47.81 48.40 64.39
N SER A 110 -48.50 47.57 63.61
CA SER A 110 -48.15 47.29 62.19
C SER A 110 -48.32 48.48 61.25
N GLU A 111 -48.96 49.58 61.68
CA GLU A 111 -49.10 50.79 60.86
C GLU A 111 -47.80 51.63 60.85
N ASP A 112 -46.85 51.31 61.73
CA ASP A 112 -45.55 51.98 61.90
C ASP A 112 -44.39 51.04 61.53
N ASP A 113 -44.47 50.37 60.38
CA ASP A 113 -43.39 49.49 59.95
C ASP A 113 -42.09 50.26 59.75
N LEU A 114 -41.05 49.74 60.40
CA LEU A 114 -39.73 50.32 60.37
C LEU A 114 -38.97 49.73 59.19
N ASP A 115 -38.31 50.60 58.41
CA ASP A 115 -37.36 50.16 57.40
C ASP A 115 -36.24 49.31 58.05
N LYS A 116 -35.68 48.36 57.28
CA LYS A 116 -34.48 47.63 57.70
C LYS A 116 -33.39 48.60 58.16
N GLY A 117 -32.83 48.36 59.34
CA GLY A 117 -31.74 49.18 59.90
C GLY A 117 -31.63 49.12 61.41
N ASP A 118 -30.64 49.83 61.94
CA ASP A 118 -30.35 49.88 63.37
C ASP A 118 -31.15 50.98 64.08
N PHE A 119 -31.65 50.65 65.27
CA PHE A 119 -32.50 51.48 66.10
C PHE A 119 -32.05 51.43 67.57
N GLN A 120 -32.33 52.52 68.29
CA GLN A 120 -32.09 52.65 69.72
C GLN A 120 -33.34 53.19 70.41
N LEU A 121 -33.68 52.63 71.56
CA LEU A 121 -34.75 53.12 72.42
C LEU A 121 -34.21 53.67 73.73
N THR A 122 -34.67 54.86 74.10
CA THR A 122 -34.47 55.44 75.44
C THR A 122 -35.82 55.77 76.05
N VAL A 123 -35.91 55.70 77.38
CA VAL A 123 -37.16 55.97 78.10
C VAL A 123 -36.94 57.01 79.19
N LYS A 124 -37.94 57.87 79.38
CA LYS A 124 -38.02 58.85 80.45
C LYS A 124 -39.35 58.71 81.17
N VAL A 125 -39.30 58.60 82.49
CA VAL A 125 -40.47 58.41 83.36
C VAL A 125 -40.58 59.60 84.31
N THR A 126 -41.77 60.18 84.37
CA THR A 126 -42.16 61.19 85.35
C THR A 126 -43.25 60.62 86.26
N ASP A 127 -42.96 60.52 87.55
CA ASP A 127 -43.89 59.96 88.52
C ASP A 127 -45.06 60.91 88.84
N ARG A 128 -46.05 60.42 89.61
CA ARG A 128 -47.20 61.23 90.07
C ARG A 128 -46.84 62.43 90.95
N TYR A 129 -45.62 62.48 91.48
CA TYR A 129 -45.09 63.57 92.31
C TYR A 129 -44.28 64.60 91.50
N GLY A 130 -44.08 64.36 90.20
CA GLY A 130 -43.33 65.22 89.28
C GLY A 130 -41.83 64.92 89.20
N ASN A 131 -41.33 63.90 89.91
CA ASN A 131 -39.92 63.50 89.80
C ASN A 131 -39.70 62.80 88.46
N THR A 132 -38.63 63.17 87.76
CA THR A 132 -38.30 62.64 86.44
C THR A 132 -36.96 61.96 86.45
N GLY A 133 -36.89 60.79 85.81
CA GLY A 133 -35.62 60.13 85.49
C GLY A 133 -35.66 59.44 84.13
N SER A 134 -34.48 59.21 83.57
CA SER A 134 -34.29 58.63 82.23
C SER A 134 -33.47 57.36 82.33
N SER A 135 -33.61 56.47 81.35
CA SER A 135 -32.80 55.27 81.27
C SER A 135 -31.34 55.64 81.06
N GLN A 136 -30.46 55.01 81.84
CA GLN A 136 -29.01 55.22 81.73
C GLN A 136 -28.43 54.55 80.49
N GLU A 137 -29.00 53.40 80.11
CA GLU A 137 -28.67 52.67 78.90
C GLU A 137 -29.80 52.77 77.89
N HIS A 138 -29.45 52.63 76.61
CA HIS A 138 -30.40 52.53 75.51
C HIS A 138 -30.55 51.06 75.11
N LEU A 139 -31.75 50.67 74.69
CA LEU A 139 -31.96 49.34 74.11
C LEU A 139 -31.71 49.42 72.60
N SER A 140 -30.61 48.82 72.15
CA SER A 140 -30.28 48.70 70.72
C SER A 140 -30.91 47.47 70.08
N PHE A 141 -31.47 47.64 68.88
CA PHE A 141 -31.94 46.53 68.04
C PHE A 141 -31.89 46.90 66.55
N THR A 142 -31.97 45.90 65.69
CA THR A 142 -32.02 46.04 64.24
C THR A 142 -33.30 45.41 63.73
N ILE A 143 -33.99 46.11 62.83
CA ILE A 143 -35.18 45.58 62.16
C ILE A 143 -34.77 44.80 60.93
N GLN A 144 -35.18 43.53 60.84
CA GLN A 144 -34.96 42.69 59.67
C GLN A 144 -36.07 41.64 59.51
N ASP A 145 -36.97 41.85 58.55
CA ASP A 145 -38.07 40.92 58.27
C ASP A 145 -37.70 39.77 57.33
N SER A 146 -36.62 39.92 56.56
CA SER A 146 -36.14 38.92 55.60
C SER A 146 -34.63 38.99 55.45
N VAL A 147 -34.01 37.85 55.18
CA VAL A 147 -32.57 37.76 54.89
C VAL A 147 -32.31 38.00 53.40
N GLU A 148 -31.29 38.80 53.09
CA GLU A 148 -30.90 39.10 51.71
C GLU A 148 -30.49 37.85 50.94
N LYS A 149 -30.97 37.75 49.69
CA LYS A 149 -30.62 36.66 48.77
C LYS A 149 -29.19 36.86 48.25
N PRO A 150 -28.24 35.96 48.56
CA PRO A 150 -26.87 36.09 48.09
C PRO A 150 -26.77 35.85 46.58
N LYS A 151 -25.73 36.34 45.91
CA LYS A 151 -25.35 35.95 44.55
C LYS A 151 -24.03 35.21 44.56
N ILE A 152 -23.93 34.16 43.75
CA ILE A 152 -22.73 33.32 43.64
C ILE A 152 -21.97 33.71 42.38
N HIS A 153 -20.65 33.86 42.48
CA HIS A 153 -19.77 34.08 41.33
C HIS A 153 -18.65 33.06 41.31
N LEU A 154 -18.40 32.45 40.15
CA LEU A 154 -17.21 31.64 39.90
C LEU A 154 -16.03 32.56 39.59
N LEU A 155 -14.90 32.37 40.28
CA LEU A 155 -13.67 33.14 40.06
C LEU A 155 -12.66 32.42 39.16
N ASP A 156 -12.76 31.10 39.07
CA ASP A 156 -11.88 30.25 38.28
C ASP A 156 -12.58 29.73 37.01
N ASP A 157 -13.28 30.61 36.31
CA ASP A 157 -13.88 30.30 35.00
C ASP A 157 -12.77 30.11 33.95
N THR A 158 -12.76 28.94 33.30
CA THR A 158 -11.81 28.59 32.24
C THR A 158 -12.49 28.36 30.90
N SER A 159 -13.72 28.83 30.74
CA SER A 159 -14.44 28.79 29.47
C SER A 159 -13.58 29.36 28.33
N TYR A 160 -13.46 28.63 27.23
CA TYR A 160 -12.75 29.10 26.02
C TYR A 160 -13.30 30.44 25.52
N GLU A 161 -14.62 30.61 25.58
CA GLU A 161 -15.30 31.89 25.34
C GLU A 161 -16.24 32.20 26.51
N SER A 162 -16.09 33.39 27.09
CA SER A 162 -16.97 33.85 28.16
C SER A 162 -18.37 34.12 27.60
N GLN A 163 -19.36 33.36 28.05
CA GLN A 163 -20.76 33.54 27.71
C GLN A 163 -21.59 33.74 28.97
N ALA A 164 -22.49 34.72 28.96
CA ALA A 164 -23.36 34.98 30.11
C ALA A 164 -24.19 33.74 30.47
N GLY A 165 -24.16 33.36 31.76
CA GLY A 165 -24.89 32.19 32.27
C GLY A 165 -24.23 30.85 32.00
N VAL A 166 -23.06 30.82 31.38
CA VAL A 166 -22.23 29.63 31.18
C VAL A 166 -21.03 29.75 32.10
N TYR A 167 -20.80 28.72 32.92
CA TYR A 167 -19.69 28.68 33.87
C TYR A 167 -18.99 27.34 33.73
N ILE A 168 -17.71 27.35 33.39
CA ILE A 168 -16.93 26.14 33.12
C ILE A 168 -15.60 26.26 33.84
N THR A 169 -15.10 25.18 34.41
CA THR A 169 -13.78 25.19 35.02
C THR A 169 -13.08 23.85 34.83
N LYS A 170 -11.79 23.90 34.54
CA LYS A 170 -10.89 22.75 34.65
C LYS A 170 -10.23 22.61 36.01
N LYS A 171 -10.48 23.55 36.93
CA LYS A 171 -9.90 23.49 38.27
C LYS A 171 -10.76 22.58 39.14
N PRO A 172 -10.18 21.52 39.71
CA PRO A 172 -10.94 20.58 40.54
C PRO A 172 -11.33 21.16 41.90
N GLN A 173 -10.76 22.30 42.30
CA GLN A 173 -11.19 23.09 43.46
C GLN A 173 -11.34 24.54 43.04
N PRO A 174 -12.46 24.90 42.39
CA PRO A 174 -12.67 26.26 41.94
C PRO A 174 -12.91 27.20 43.13
N ARG A 175 -12.49 28.45 42.96
CA ARG A 175 -12.78 29.54 43.89
C ARG A 175 -14.09 30.23 43.55
N PHE A 176 -14.82 30.63 44.58
CA PHE A 176 -16.08 31.34 44.50
C PHE A 176 -16.05 32.61 45.33
N LYS A 177 -16.99 33.52 45.06
CA LYS A 177 -17.33 34.61 45.98
C LYS A 177 -18.83 34.82 46.04
N LEU A 178 -19.29 35.35 47.17
CA LEU A 178 -20.66 35.76 47.39
C LEU A 178 -20.77 37.29 47.34
N SER A 179 -21.69 37.82 46.55
CA SER A 179 -22.12 39.22 46.67
C SER A 179 -23.52 39.30 47.26
N ASP A 180 -23.94 40.48 47.71
CA ASP A 180 -25.25 40.69 48.34
C ASP A 180 -25.45 39.76 49.56
N LEU A 181 -24.37 39.52 50.30
CA LEU A 181 -24.39 38.77 51.55
C LEU A 181 -24.90 39.69 52.67
N ASP A 182 -25.98 39.28 53.34
CA ASP A 182 -26.64 40.06 54.38
C ASP A 182 -25.66 40.61 55.43
N GLU A 183 -25.80 41.87 55.82
CA GLU A 183 -24.95 42.52 56.82
C GLU A 183 -25.00 41.82 58.20
N HIS A 184 -26.09 41.12 58.51
CA HIS A 184 -26.28 40.40 59.77
C HIS A 184 -26.25 38.88 59.63
N ALA A 185 -25.73 38.38 58.50
CA ALA A 185 -25.50 36.95 58.29
C ALA A 185 -24.71 36.33 59.45
N THR A 186 -25.30 35.32 60.08
CA THR A 186 -24.70 34.53 61.16
C THR A 186 -24.08 33.23 60.64
N LYS A 187 -24.66 32.67 59.58
CA LYS A 187 -24.29 31.39 58.98
C LYS A 187 -24.54 31.39 57.47
N VAL A 188 -23.71 30.67 56.71
CA VAL A 188 -23.94 30.37 55.29
C VAL A 188 -23.85 28.86 55.08
N GLU A 189 -24.85 28.30 54.42
CA GLU A 189 -24.85 26.90 53.97
C GLU A 189 -24.66 26.85 52.45
N ILE A 190 -23.74 26.00 52.01
CA ILE A 190 -23.46 25.74 50.61
C ILE A 190 -23.63 24.26 50.35
N LYS A 191 -24.63 23.90 49.56
CA LYS A 191 -24.85 22.53 49.09
C LYS A 191 -24.38 22.41 47.65
N THR A 192 -23.45 21.49 47.42
CA THR A 192 -22.92 21.17 46.09
C THR A 192 -23.44 19.81 45.67
N THR A 193 -24.21 19.77 44.59
CA THR A 193 -24.82 18.55 44.05
C THR A 193 -24.27 18.30 42.65
N PRO A 194 -23.48 17.24 42.42
CA PRO A 194 -23.14 16.80 41.06
C PRO A 194 -24.41 16.28 40.36
N ASP A 195 -24.55 16.52 39.06
CA ASP A 195 -25.72 16.10 38.28
C ASP A 195 -25.71 14.60 37.93
N ILE A 196 -24.64 13.90 38.31
CA ILE A 196 -24.49 12.46 38.13
C ILE A 196 -25.23 11.71 39.24
N LEU A 197 -26.25 10.93 38.85
CA LEU A 197 -26.98 10.01 39.73
C LEU A 197 -25.98 9.06 40.42
N ASN A 198 -26.02 9.00 41.76
CA ASN A 198 -25.21 8.17 42.70
C ASN A 198 -24.02 8.85 43.41
N LEU A 199 -23.81 10.16 43.25
CA LEU A 199 -22.86 10.90 44.08
C LEU A 199 -23.58 11.68 45.17
N ASP A 200 -23.13 11.51 46.42
CA ASP A 200 -23.72 12.21 47.56
C ASP A 200 -23.41 13.71 47.47
N PRO A 201 -24.41 14.59 47.73
CA PRO A 201 -24.16 16.02 47.79
C PRO A 201 -23.18 16.34 48.92
N SER A 202 -22.30 17.31 48.68
CA SER A 202 -21.45 17.88 49.72
C SER A 202 -22.11 19.11 50.32
N ASN A 203 -22.01 19.25 51.64
CA ASN A 203 -22.45 20.45 52.34
C ASN A 203 -21.23 21.08 53.00
N ASP A 204 -20.99 22.35 52.69
CA ASP A 204 -20.06 23.20 53.42
C ASP A 204 -20.87 24.21 54.24
N THR A 205 -20.42 24.48 55.46
CA THR A 205 -21.08 25.42 56.36
C THR A 205 -20.06 26.40 56.91
N PHE A 206 -20.40 27.68 56.84
CA PHE A 206 -19.60 28.78 57.35
C PHE A 206 -20.37 29.42 58.50
N ASP A 207 -20.04 29.01 59.72
CA ASP A 207 -20.66 29.50 60.96
C ASP A 207 -19.83 30.63 61.61
N ASP A 208 -20.39 31.21 62.68
CA ASP A 208 -19.83 32.30 63.49
C ASP A 208 -19.58 33.59 62.69
N LEU A 209 -20.35 33.84 61.63
CA LEU A 209 -20.16 35.02 60.76
C LEU A 209 -20.54 36.33 61.46
N ALA A 210 -21.35 36.24 62.52
CA ALA A 210 -21.86 37.38 63.26
C ALA A 210 -20.76 38.16 64.02
N THR A 211 -19.70 37.48 64.44
CA THR A 211 -18.56 38.07 65.17
C THR A 211 -17.24 37.93 64.40
N ASN A 212 -17.22 37.22 63.27
CA ASN A 212 -16.01 36.95 62.49
C ASN A 212 -16.02 37.69 61.15
N ASN A 213 -15.68 38.98 61.20
CA ASN A 213 -15.56 39.82 59.99
C ASN A 213 -14.57 39.25 58.96
N ALA A 214 -13.52 38.54 59.40
CA ALA A 214 -12.54 37.95 58.48
C ALA A 214 -13.16 36.84 57.61
N LYS A 215 -13.92 35.90 58.21
CA LYS A 215 -14.68 34.87 57.47
C LYS A 215 -15.71 35.49 56.52
N LYS A 216 -16.37 36.57 56.95
CA LYS A 216 -17.34 37.28 56.12
C LYS A 216 -16.70 37.92 54.89
N GLU A 217 -15.53 38.54 55.06
CA GLU A 217 -14.76 39.10 53.95
C GLU A 217 -14.14 38.01 53.07
N GLU A 218 -13.74 36.85 53.62
CA GLU A 218 -13.32 35.68 52.84
C GLU A 218 -14.41 35.24 51.86
N LEU A 219 -15.65 35.05 52.35
CA LEU A 219 -16.78 34.68 51.50
C LEU A 219 -17.08 35.71 50.39
N LYS A 220 -16.88 37.01 50.68
CA LYS A 220 -17.08 38.10 49.69
C LYS A 220 -15.96 38.23 48.67
N THR A 221 -14.75 37.84 49.04
CA THR A 221 -13.55 38.03 48.21
C THR A 221 -13.21 36.78 47.41
N SER A 222 -13.00 35.65 48.09
CA SER A 222 -12.65 34.36 47.51
C SER A 222 -12.67 33.27 48.58
N PHE A 223 -13.45 32.20 48.36
CA PHE A 223 -13.42 30.98 49.16
C PHE A 223 -13.38 29.73 48.26
N GLN A 224 -13.01 28.57 48.83
CA GLN A 224 -13.07 27.27 48.17
C GLN A 224 -13.94 26.31 48.99
N LEU A 225 -14.52 25.33 48.30
CA LEU A 225 -15.25 24.24 48.95
C LEU A 225 -14.26 23.25 49.58
N GLN A 226 -14.68 22.56 50.65
CA GLN A 226 -13.81 21.59 51.32
C GLN A 226 -13.51 20.37 50.45
N LYS A 227 -14.53 19.90 49.72
CA LYS A 227 -14.40 18.76 48.81
C LYS A 227 -13.97 19.21 47.43
N ARG A 228 -13.00 18.47 46.88
CA ARG A 228 -12.58 18.53 45.49
C ARG A 228 -13.64 17.92 44.57
N TRP A 229 -13.72 18.40 43.34
CA TRP A 229 -14.47 17.78 42.25
C TRP A 229 -13.57 16.76 41.55
N ASP A 230 -14.02 15.51 41.54
CA ASP A 230 -13.23 14.36 41.07
C ASP A 230 -13.84 13.69 39.81
N VAL A 231 -15.04 14.10 39.42
CA VAL A 231 -15.76 13.55 38.26
C VAL A 231 -16.28 14.68 37.40
N GLU A 232 -16.00 14.60 36.10
CA GLU A 232 -16.47 15.54 35.07
C GLU A 232 -17.99 15.68 35.06
N GLY A 233 -18.49 16.87 34.77
CA GLY A 233 -19.93 17.12 34.61
C GLY A 233 -20.43 18.36 35.34
N ASP A 234 -21.75 18.54 35.35
CA ASP A 234 -22.37 19.71 35.94
C ASP A 234 -22.46 19.61 37.47
N TYR A 235 -21.95 20.63 38.15
CA TYR A 235 -22.06 20.81 39.60
C TYR A 235 -22.99 21.97 39.91
N LYS A 236 -24.09 21.67 40.61
CA LYS A 236 -25.04 22.68 41.09
C LYS A 236 -24.71 23.08 42.51
N LEU A 237 -24.24 24.31 42.68
CA LEU A 237 -24.06 24.94 43.98
C LEU A 237 -25.36 25.63 44.38
N SER A 238 -25.84 25.38 45.60
CA SER A 238 -27.03 25.99 46.18
C SER A 238 -26.63 26.66 47.49
N VAL A 239 -26.84 27.97 47.59
CA VAL A 239 -26.39 28.78 48.73
C VAL A 239 -27.59 29.40 49.44
N LYS A 240 -27.59 29.27 50.76
CA LYS A 240 -28.50 29.97 51.68
C LYS A 240 -27.70 30.68 52.75
N THR A 241 -28.12 31.90 53.05
CA THR A 241 -27.57 32.71 54.14
C THR A 241 -28.59 32.74 55.26
N PHE A 242 -28.14 32.70 56.51
CA PHE A 242 -29.00 32.68 57.67
C PHE A 242 -28.71 33.86 58.58
N VAL A 243 -29.76 34.48 59.09
CA VAL A 243 -29.69 35.32 60.29
C VAL A 243 -30.38 34.51 61.37
N ASP A 244 -29.57 34.02 62.31
CA ASP A 244 -29.96 32.99 63.29
C ASP A 244 -30.60 31.75 62.61
N GLU A 245 -31.87 31.45 62.86
CA GLU A 245 -32.59 30.32 62.23
C GLU A 245 -33.30 30.68 60.92
N GLU A 246 -33.44 31.96 60.58
CA GLU A 246 -34.18 32.42 59.39
C GLU A 246 -33.32 32.31 58.12
N PRO A 247 -33.73 31.53 57.10
CA PRO A 247 -32.98 31.39 55.85
C PRO A 247 -33.32 32.48 54.82
N SER A 248 -32.34 32.82 53.98
CA SER A 248 -32.57 33.57 52.75
C SER A 248 -33.17 32.69 51.65
N PRO A 249 -33.79 33.30 50.61
CA PRO A 249 -34.14 32.57 49.39
C PRO A 249 -32.91 31.90 48.78
N GLU A 250 -33.07 30.65 48.33
CA GLU A 250 -31.95 29.89 47.74
C GLU A 250 -31.46 30.50 46.42
N THR A 251 -30.14 30.59 46.28
CA THR A 251 -29.46 30.93 45.02
C THR A 251 -28.73 29.71 44.51
N THR A 252 -28.81 29.47 43.21
CA THR A 252 -28.13 28.34 42.57
C THR A 252 -27.20 28.78 41.45
N LEU A 253 -26.06 28.11 41.30
CA LEU A 253 -25.12 28.27 40.20
C LEU A 253 -24.75 26.89 39.67
N THR A 254 -24.90 26.65 38.38
CA THR A 254 -24.41 25.43 37.72
C THR A 254 -23.07 25.71 37.08
N VAL A 255 -22.07 24.89 37.39
CA VAL A 255 -20.72 24.97 36.83
C VAL A 255 -20.38 23.63 36.20
N LEU A 256 -20.00 23.63 34.92
CA LEU A 256 -19.46 22.45 34.26
C LEU A 256 -18.00 22.27 34.70
N PHE A 257 -17.70 21.18 35.37
CA PHE A 257 -16.33 20.76 35.64
C PHE A 257 -15.84 19.88 34.50
N ASP A 258 -14.80 20.36 33.83
CA ASP A 258 -14.18 19.67 32.70
C ASP A 258 -12.67 19.87 32.74
N ASN A 259 -11.93 18.86 33.19
CA ASN A 259 -10.48 18.84 33.29
C ASN A 259 -9.81 17.80 32.39
N GLN A 260 -10.58 17.10 31.55
CA GLN A 260 -10.08 16.08 30.66
C GLN A 260 -10.04 16.59 29.22
N LEU A 261 -9.11 16.06 28.46
CA LEU A 261 -9.10 16.20 27.01
C LEU A 261 -8.59 14.88 26.45
N LYS A 262 -9.40 14.22 25.64
CA LYS A 262 -8.99 13.02 24.95
C LYS A 262 -7.90 13.36 23.95
N GLN A 263 -6.81 12.59 23.98
CA GLN A 263 -5.70 12.77 23.07
C GLN A 263 -6.16 12.53 21.62
N PRO A 264 -6.03 13.53 20.72
CA PRO A 264 -6.38 13.33 19.32
C PRO A 264 -5.38 12.39 18.63
N ARG A 265 -5.76 11.85 17.48
CA ARG A 265 -4.92 10.94 16.69
C ARG A 265 -4.88 11.35 15.22
N ILE A 266 -3.73 11.10 14.58
CA ILE A 266 -3.55 11.31 13.15
C ILE A 266 -3.22 9.96 12.51
N THR A 267 -3.93 9.60 11.45
CA THR A 267 -3.62 8.39 10.66
C THR A 267 -3.64 8.72 9.18
N LEU A 268 -3.03 7.87 8.34
CA LEU A 268 -3.29 7.91 6.90
C LEU A 268 -4.73 7.49 6.61
N ASP A 269 -5.29 8.00 5.50
CA ASP A 269 -6.56 7.51 4.98
C ASP A 269 -6.40 6.18 4.21
N GLU A 270 -7.51 5.47 4.02
CA GLU A 270 -7.51 4.13 3.40
C GLU A 270 -6.89 4.13 1.99
N GLU A 271 -7.11 5.18 1.20
CA GLU A 271 -6.58 5.24 -0.16
C GLU A 271 -5.07 5.51 -0.15
N THR A 272 -4.60 6.41 0.72
CA THR A 272 -3.18 6.68 0.87
C THR A 272 -2.42 5.46 1.39
N ILE A 273 -3.02 4.68 2.31
CA ILE A 273 -2.43 3.44 2.87
C ILE A 273 -2.08 2.41 1.78
N LYS A 274 -2.88 2.30 0.72
CA LYS A 274 -2.61 1.36 -0.39
C LYS A 274 -1.28 1.64 -1.10
N SER A 275 -0.79 2.87 -1.00
CA SER A 275 0.45 3.36 -1.63
C SER A 275 1.50 3.79 -0.59
N SER A 276 1.42 3.25 0.63
CA SER A 276 2.35 3.54 1.71
C SER A 276 2.98 2.30 2.31
N SER A 277 4.06 2.50 3.07
CA SER A 277 4.58 1.47 3.96
C SER A 277 3.67 1.29 5.18
N GLU A 278 3.63 0.07 5.74
CA GLU A 278 2.96 -0.22 7.00
C GLU A 278 3.68 0.53 8.15
N SER A 279 3.04 1.54 8.73
CA SER A 279 3.47 2.16 10.00
C SER A 279 2.36 3.04 10.60
N GLU A 280 2.29 3.07 11.94
CA GLU A 280 1.43 3.99 12.71
C GLU A 280 2.02 5.42 12.78
N SER A 281 3.32 5.59 12.51
CA SER A 281 4.02 6.89 12.34
C SER A 281 5.34 6.71 11.57
N GLY A 282 5.73 7.66 10.72
CA GLY A 282 6.95 7.57 9.90
C GLY A 282 6.75 6.81 8.58
N ALA A 283 5.51 6.71 8.09
CA ALA A 283 5.19 6.00 6.85
C ALA A 283 5.87 6.64 5.63
N ILE A 284 6.37 5.82 4.71
CA ILE A 284 6.78 6.26 3.38
C ILE A 284 5.56 6.19 2.48
N VAL A 285 5.24 7.27 1.76
CA VAL A 285 4.06 7.38 0.92
C VAL A 285 4.46 7.77 -0.49
N ALA A 286 3.90 7.07 -1.48
CA ALA A 286 4.12 7.33 -2.90
C ALA A 286 3.07 8.26 -3.51
N SER A 287 2.76 9.35 -2.80
CA SER A 287 1.86 10.42 -3.23
C SER A 287 2.36 11.75 -2.69
N GLN A 288 2.34 12.80 -3.51
CA GLN A 288 2.64 14.18 -3.09
C GLN A 288 1.44 14.87 -2.43
N THR A 289 0.27 14.24 -2.41
CA THR A 289 -0.96 14.76 -1.80
C THR A 289 -1.60 13.72 -0.87
N PRO A 290 -0.82 13.17 0.09
CA PRO A 290 -1.32 12.15 1.01
C PRO A 290 -2.47 12.70 1.85
N LYS A 291 -3.49 11.88 2.10
CA LYS A 291 -4.62 12.28 2.91
C LYS A 291 -4.54 11.64 4.30
N PHE A 292 -4.86 12.44 5.30
CA PHE A 292 -4.80 12.08 6.71
C PHE A 292 -6.17 12.19 7.35
N ASN A 293 -6.49 11.26 8.25
CA ASN A 293 -7.63 11.36 9.14
C ASN A 293 -7.16 11.96 10.48
N LEU A 294 -7.89 12.96 10.96
CA LEU A 294 -7.75 13.55 12.28
C LEU A 294 -8.91 13.01 13.13
N LEU A 295 -8.58 12.10 14.03
CA LEU A 295 -9.50 11.27 14.80
C LEU A 295 -9.46 11.66 16.28
N ASP A 296 -10.45 11.17 17.03
CA ASP A 296 -10.57 11.36 18.47
C ASP A 296 -10.62 12.85 18.90
N ILE A 297 -11.19 13.70 18.04
CA ILE A 297 -11.53 15.09 18.35
C ILE A 297 -12.92 15.09 18.98
N GLU A 298 -13.01 15.45 20.25
CA GLU A 298 -14.25 15.44 21.04
C GLU A 298 -15.26 16.51 20.58
N GLU A 299 -16.54 16.31 20.88
CA GLU A 299 -17.62 17.21 20.44
C GLU A 299 -17.55 18.60 21.09
N ASP A 300 -16.94 18.70 22.26
CA ASP A 300 -16.72 19.92 23.03
C ASP A 300 -15.46 20.69 22.63
N VAL A 301 -14.62 20.15 21.74
CA VAL A 301 -13.50 20.88 21.12
C VAL A 301 -14.01 22.19 20.52
N LYS A 302 -13.26 23.28 20.73
CA LYS A 302 -13.60 24.62 20.21
C LYS A 302 -12.57 25.15 19.23
N HIS A 303 -11.29 24.88 19.46
CA HIS A 303 -10.21 25.38 18.63
C HIS A 303 -9.34 24.23 18.11
N ILE A 304 -8.91 24.34 16.86
CA ILE A 304 -7.98 23.40 16.22
C ILE A 304 -6.81 24.19 15.64
N LEU A 305 -5.59 23.72 15.93
CA LEU A 305 -4.34 24.18 15.33
C LEU A 305 -3.61 22.99 14.71
N LEU A 306 -3.46 23.02 13.39
CA LEU A 306 -2.66 22.08 12.61
C LEU A 306 -1.38 22.77 12.13
N GLN A 307 -0.23 22.15 12.39
CA GLN A 307 1.07 22.64 11.96
C GLN A 307 1.82 21.56 11.20
N VAL A 308 2.34 21.90 10.04
CA VAL A 308 3.16 21.00 9.23
C VAL A 308 4.57 21.52 9.17
N TYR A 309 5.53 20.66 9.50
CA TYR A 309 6.96 20.92 9.45
C TYR A 309 7.56 20.10 8.33
N LYS A 310 8.52 20.68 7.63
CA LYS A 310 9.27 19.98 6.59
C LYS A 310 10.68 19.66 7.13
N ASP A 311 11.13 18.43 6.92
CA ASP A 311 12.41 17.92 7.37
C ASP A 311 12.61 18.20 8.88
N ASP A 312 13.77 18.73 9.28
CA ASP A 312 14.08 19.08 10.67
C ASP A 312 13.78 20.55 11.00
N ASP A 313 12.97 21.23 10.18
CA ASP A 313 12.65 22.64 10.39
C ASP A 313 11.84 22.85 11.68
N ILE A 314 12.24 23.88 12.44
CA ILE A 314 11.57 24.30 13.68
C ILE A 314 10.31 25.13 13.36
N ASN A 315 10.27 25.78 12.19
CA ASN A 315 9.15 26.61 11.77
C ASN A 315 8.19 25.81 10.89
N PRO A 316 6.87 25.93 11.10
CA PRO A 316 5.91 25.24 10.26
C PRO A 316 5.87 25.85 8.86
N VAL A 317 5.90 25.00 7.84
CA VAL A 317 5.68 25.38 6.42
C VAL A 317 4.21 25.60 6.11
N GLU A 318 3.31 24.96 6.87
CA GLU A 318 1.86 25.20 6.82
C GLU A 318 1.33 25.34 8.24
N LYS A 319 0.49 26.34 8.47
CA LYS A 319 -0.19 26.58 9.74
C LYS A 319 -1.66 26.87 9.48
N ILE A 320 -2.54 25.97 9.91
CA ILE A 320 -3.99 26.08 9.77
C ILE A 320 -4.59 26.16 11.17
N GLN A 321 -5.33 27.21 11.46
CA GLN A 321 -5.99 27.41 12.75
C GLN A 321 -7.40 27.92 12.53
N PHE A 322 -8.36 27.37 13.27
CA PHE A 322 -9.78 27.77 13.18
C PHE A 322 -10.54 27.34 14.44
N ASP A 323 -11.63 28.04 14.72
CA ASP A 323 -12.61 27.56 15.68
C ASP A 323 -13.64 26.66 14.97
N ILE A 324 -14.15 25.63 15.65
CA ILE A 324 -15.11 24.71 15.01
C ILE A 324 -16.35 25.44 14.49
N LYS A 325 -16.79 26.52 15.16
CA LYS A 325 -17.90 27.39 14.72
C LYS A 325 -17.62 28.11 13.40
N ASP A 326 -16.36 28.30 13.01
CA ASP A 326 -16.01 28.90 11.72
C ASP A 326 -16.44 28.01 10.54
N LEU A 327 -16.70 26.72 10.78
CA LEU A 327 -17.24 25.80 9.77
C LEU A 327 -18.75 25.96 9.54
N GLU A 328 -19.45 26.74 10.37
CA GLU A 328 -20.86 27.10 10.18
C GLU A 328 -21.00 28.33 9.27
N ASP A 329 -19.93 29.14 9.16
CA ASP A 329 -19.84 30.26 8.22
C ASP A 329 -19.36 29.78 6.86
N THR A 330 -20.11 30.11 5.81
CA THR A 330 -19.86 29.61 4.44
C THR A 330 -18.49 30.03 3.90
N ASP A 331 -18.07 31.28 4.13
CA ASP A 331 -16.84 31.83 3.56
C ASP A 331 -15.61 31.33 4.33
N LYS A 332 -15.71 31.30 5.67
CA LYS A 332 -14.65 30.74 6.52
C LYS A 332 -14.47 29.25 6.29
N LYS A 333 -15.57 28.48 6.21
CA LYS A 333 -15.52 27.05 5.86
C LYS A 333 -14.79 26.83 4.55
N LYS A 334 -15.16 27.58 3.49
CA LYS A 334 -14.52 27.44 2.17
C LYS A 334 -13.02 27.74 2.22
N ASN A 335 -12.59 28.70 3.04
CA ASN A 335 -11.18 29.00 3.25
C ASN A 335 -10.46 27.82 3.94
N ILE A 336 -11.01 27.29 5.04
CA ILE A 336 -10.45 26.13 5.76
C ILE A 336 -10.35 24.90 4.84
N GLU A 337 -11.41 24.62 4.07
CA GLU A 337 -11.42 23.53 3.09
C GLU A 337 -10.43 23.75 1.95
N GLY A 338 -10.20 24.99 1.53
CA GLY A 338 -9.17 25.35 0.55
C GLY A 338 -7.74 25.09 1.03
N GLN A 339 -7.52 25.13 2.34
CA GLN A 339 -6.25 24.74 2.98
C GLN A 339 -6.13 23.22 3.20
N GLY A 340 -7.13 22.44 2.78
CA GLY A 340 -7.07 20.98 2.79
C GLY A 340 -7.75 20.30 3.98
N VAL A 341 -8.33 21.06 4.92
CA VAL A 341 -9.04 20.50 6.08
C VAL A 341 -10.54 20.38 5.80
N LYS A 342 -11.11 19.18 5.98
CA LYS A 342 -12.54 18.92 5.76
C LYS A 342 -13.15 18.17 6.93
N ARG A 343 -14.37 18.54 7.32
CA ARG A 343 -15.16 17.80 8.31
C ARG A 343 -15.72 16.53 7.67
N THR A 344 -15.67 15.42 8.40
CA THR A 344 -16.25 14.13 8.00
C THR A 344 -17.66 13.96 8.57
N ASN A 345 -18.43 13.04 7.99
CA ASN A 345 -19.80 12.74 8.46
C ASN A 345 -19.85 12.16 9.88
N ASN A 346 -18.73 11.60 10.38
CA ASN A 346 -18.65 10.94 11.68
C ASN A 346 -18.06 11.85 12.78
N GLY A 347 -18.11 13.17 12.59
CA GLY A 347 -17.60 14.13 13.58
C GLY A 347 -16.09 14.39 13.55
N GLY A 348 -15.29 13.53 12.90
CA GLY A 348 -13.84 13.74 12.72
C GLY A 348 -13.48 14.67 11.56
N TYR A 349 -12.19 14.84 11.29
CA TYR A 349 -11.68 15.71 10.22
C TYR A 349 -10.70 14.97 9.32
N THR A 350 -10.47 15.49 8.11
CA THR A 350 -9.38 15.05 7.24
C THR A 350 -8.51 16.22 6.87
N TYR A 351 -7.22 15.99 6.71
CA TYR A 351 -6.26 16.94 6.16
C TYR A 351 -5.61 16.36 4.91
N GLN A 352 -5.55 17.14 3.84
CA GLN A 352 -4.83 16.80 2.61
C GLN A 352 -4.05 18.03 2.11
N PRO A 353 -2.71 17.96 2.03
CA PRO A 353 -1.91 19.07 1.54
C PRO A 353 -2.14 19.28 0.04
N GLN A 354 -1.96 20.51 -0.43
CA GLN A 354 -2.08 20.85 -1.85
C GLN A 354 -1.05 20.12 -2.71
N LYS A 355 0.22 20.15 -2.28
CA LYS A 355 1.32 19.41 -2.90
C LYS A 355 2.57 19.49 -2.03
N TRP A 356 3.14 18.35 -1.69
CA TRP A 356 4.43 18.24 -1.01
C TRP A 356 5.56 17.87 -1.96
N ALA A 357 6.79 18.15 -1.53
CA ALA A 357 7.99 17.83 -2.28
C ALA A 357 8.27 16.32 -2.24
N ASP A 358 8.76 15.78 -3.35
CA ASP A 358 9.28 14.41 -3.40
C ASP A 358 10.60 14.30 -2.61
N LYS A 359 10.87 13.12 -2.05
CA LYS A 359 12.07 12.80 -1.24
C LYS A 359 12.26 13.74 -0.04
N ALA A 360 11.16 14.21 0.54
CA ALA A 360 11.17 15.06 1.71
C ALA A 360 10.42 14.38 2.86
N LYS A 361 10.80 14.72 4.09
CA LYS A 361 10.11 14.30 5.30
C LYS A 361 9.17 15.41 5.75
N TYR A 362 8.00 15.05 6.24
CA TYR A 362 7.05 15.97 6.85
C TYR A 362 6.62 15.45 8.21
N LYS A 363 6.34 16.38 9.12
CA LYS A 363 5.76 16.11 10.43
C LYS A 363 4.52 16.97 10.60
N ILE A 364 3.37 16.33 10.77
CA ILE A 364 2.11 16.99 11.11
C ILE A 364 2.00 17.00 12.64
N SER A 365 1.62 18.13 13.20
CA SER A 365 1.30 18.32 14.62
C SER A 365 -0.11 18.86 14.74
N LEU A 366 -0.94 18.21 15.55
CA LEU A 366 -2.33 18.58 15.80
C LEU A 366 -2.51 18.92 17.29
N THR A 367 -2.94 20.16 17.51
CA THR A 367 -3.28 20.71 18.80
C THR A 367 -4.76 21.08 18.80
N VAL A 368 -5.47 20.72 19.86
CA VAL A 368 -6.88 21.04 20.06
C VAL A 368 -7.09 21.69 21.43
N THR A 369 -8.10 22.55 21.52
CA THR A 369 -8.54 23.19 22.76
C THR A 369 -10.04 22.98 22.91
N ASP A 370 -10.48 22.48 24.05
CA ASP A 370 -11.90 22.29 24.36
C ASP A 370 -12.60 23.52 24.93
N ARG A 371 -13.85 23.31 25.36
CA ARG A 371 -14.70 24.36 25.93
C ARG A 371 -14.20 24.84 27.31
N ALA A 372 -13.52 24.01 28.08
CA ALA A 372 -12.92 24.35 29.38
C ALA A 372 -11.46 24.85 29.28
N SER A 373 -10.98 25.03 28.04
CA SER A 373 -9.60 25.39 27.73
C SER A 373 -8.57 24.35 28.19
N ASN A 374 -8.91 23.07 28.24
CA ASN A 374 -7.91 22.01 28.26
C ASN A 374 -7.25 21.92 26.87
N ARG A 375 -5.94 21.64 26.85
CA ARG A 375 -5.11 21.69 25.63
C ARG A 375 -4.07 20.59 25.67
N ASN A 376 -3.79 20.00 24.51
CA ASN A 376 -2.70 19.03 24.34
C ASN A 376 -1.41 19.70 23.79
N ASP A 377 -1.10 20.94 24.21
CA ASP A 377 0.08 21.68 23.72
C ASP A 377 1.41 21.02 24.13
N GLU A 378 1.45 20.41 25.32
CA GLU A 378 2.66 19.79 25.87
C GLU A 378 3.01 18.48 25.13
N ASP A 379 1.98 17.76 24.68
CA ASP A 379 2.12 16.56 23.85
C ASP A 379 1.10 16.56 22.71
N PRO A 380 1.35 17.30 21.61
CA PRO A 380 0.41 17.35 20.51
C PRO A 380 0.46 16.04 19.72
N ALA A 381 -0.66 15.68 19.10
CA ALA A 381 -0.72 14.50 18.25
C ALA A 381 0.18 14.71 17.03
N LYS A 382 1.12 13.79 16.80
CA LYS A 382 2.13 13.93 15.74
C LYS A 382 2.05 12.77 14.76
N PHE A 383 2.29 13.07 13.49
CA PHE A 383 2.46 12.06 12.45
C PHE A 383 3.63 12.43 11.56
N GLU A 384 4.61 11.54 11.46
CA GLU A 384 5.72 11.70 10.50
C GLU A 384 5.43 10.93 9.21
N VAL A 385 5.81 11.52 8.07
CA VAL A 385 5.58 10.94 6.76
C VAL A 385 6.72 11.31 5.81
N ASN A 386 7.22 10.34 5.05
CA ASN A 386 8.25 10.53 4.05
C ASN A 386 7.63 10.39 2.66
N ILE A 387 7.84 11.36 1.79
CA ILE A 387 7.29 11.32 0.43
C ILE A 387 8.32 10.71 -0.51
N ASP A 388 7.97 9.60 -1.16
CA ASP A 388 8.79 8.95 -2.19
C ASP A 388 7.92 8.45 -3.34
N THR A 389 7.86 9.26 -4.39
CA THR A 389 7.11 9.02 -5.63
C THR A 389 7.98 8.47 -6.76
N ALA A 390 9.25 8.15 -6.51
CA ALA A 390 10.13 7.68 -7.56
C ALA A 390 9.71 6.30 -8.06
N ILE A 391 9.56 6.17 -9.38
CA ILE A 391 9.17 4.92 -10.06
C ILE A 391 10.18 3.82 -9.75
N ALA A 392 9.70 2.61 -9.51
CA ALA A 392 10.52 1.44 -9.26
C ALA A 392 11.40 1.07 -10.48
N LYS A 393 12.64 0.62 -10.24
CA LYS A 393 13.45 -0.03 -11.29
C LYS A 393 12.73 -1.27 -11.83
N ILE A 394 12.86 -1.53 -13.13
CA ILE A 394 12.33 -2.75 -13.77
C ILE A 394 13.36 -3.87 -13.56
N PRO A 395 13.02 -4.96 -12.88
CA PRO A 395 13.95 -6.07 -12.67
C PRO A 395 14.29 -6.73 -14.01
N SER A 396 15.52 -7.21 -14.17
CA SER A 396 15.92 -8.03 -15.32
C SER A 396 16.01 -9.49 -14.92
N ILE A 397 15.57 -10.38 -15.82
CA ILE A 397 15.58 -11.82 -15.63
C ILE A 397 16.31 -12.48 -16.79
N THR A 398 17.23 -13.40 -16.47
CA THR A 398 18.03 -14.17 -17.45
C THR A 398 17.99 -15.64 -17.10
N LEU A 399 18.07 -16.50 -18.13
CA LEU A 399 18.23 -17.94 -17.93
C LEU A 399 19.63 -18.22 -17.39
N GLY A 400 19.75 -19.09 -16.38
CA GLY A 400 21.02 -19.44 -15.76
C GLY A 400 22.04 -19.94 -16.78
N GLU A 401 23.31 -19.56 -16.63
CA GLU A 401 24.35 -19.83 -17.63
C GLU A 401 24.55 -21.33 -17.92
N SER A 402 24.46 -22.17 -16.88
CA SER A 402 24.53 -23.63 -16.99
C SER A 402 23.29 -24.25 -17.66
N ASP A 403 22.15 -23.57 -17.55
CA ASP A 403 20.88 -24.01 -18.12
C ASP A 403 20.66 -23.51 -19.56
N ASN A 404 21.33 -22.44 -19.97
CA ASN A 404 21.27 -21.97 -21.35
C ASN A 404 22.19 -22.80 -22.25
N GLN A 405 21.59 -23.67 -23.07
CA GLN A 405 22.28 -24.49 -24.06
C GLN A 405 22.19 -23.96 -25.50
N ALA A 406 21.64 -22.76 -25.70
CA ALA A 406 21.63 -22.11 -27.00
C ALA A 406 23.07 -21.86 -27.52
N SER A 407 23.25 -21.88 -28.84
CA SER A 407 24.54 -21.59 -29.46
C SER A 407 24.96 -20.12 -29.25
N ASP A 408 24.04 -19.18 -29.46
CA ASP A 408 24.16 -17.76 -29.12
C ASP A 408 23.43 -17.50 -27.79
N LYS A 409 24.13 -17.71 -26.67
CA LYS A 409 23.59 -17.54 -25.31
C LYS A 409 23.18 -16.11 -24.96
N ILE A 410 23.48 -15.13 -25.82
CA ILE A 410 23.14 -13.72 -25.62
C ILE A 410 21.78 -13.41 -26.25
N LYS A 411 21.50 -13.97 -27.44
CA LYS A 411 20.25 -13.70 -28.17
C LYS A 411 19.16 -14.74 -27.92
N LYS A 412 19.54 -15.97 -27.58
CA LYS A 412 18.63 -17.09 -27.43
C LYS A 412 18.76 -17.68 -26.02
N PHE A 413 17.61 -18.12 -25.50
CA PHE A 413 17.49 -18.71 -24.17
C PHE A 413 16.77 -20.04 -24.33
N ILE A 414 17.56 -21.10 -24.44
CA ILE A 414 17.05 -22.43 -24.76
C ILE A 414 17.62 -23.41 -23.76
N THR A 415 16.77 -24.27 -23.21
CA THR A 415 17.16 -25.24 -22.21
C THR A 415 16.58 -26.62 -22.44
N LYS A 416 17.35 -27.67 -22.14
CA LYS A 416 16.87 -29.05 -22.00
C LYS A 416 16.52 -29.43 -20.56
N ASN A 417 16.87 -28.57 -19.60
CA ASN A 417 16.57 -28.77 -18.21
C ASN A 417 15.08 -28.43 -18.00
N GLN A 418 14.30 -29.37 -17.49
CA GLN A 418 12.89 -29.15 -17.20
C GLN A 418 12.66 -28.35 -15.90
N THR A 419 13.70 -28.17 -15.09
CA THR A 419 13.71 -27.30 -13.91
C THR A 419 14.84 -26.28 -14.02
N PRO A 420 14.80 -25.36 -15.00
CA PRO A 420 15.87 -24.39 -15.19
C PRO A 420 15.95 -23.39 -14.04
N SER A 421 17.16 -22.87 -13.83
CA SER A 421 17.47 -21.76 -12.94
C SER A 421 17.45 -20.43 -13.69
N PHE A 422 17.13 -19.37 -12.98
CA PHE A 422 17.10 -18.00 -13.49
C PHE A 422 17.90 -17.08 -12.55
N GLN A 423 18.50 -16.05 -13.13
CA GLN A 423 19.17 -14.98 -12.41
C GLN A 423 18.32 -13.71 -12.50
N LEU A 424 18.34 -12.94 -11.40
CA LEU A 424 17.59 -11.70 -11.22
C LEU A 424 18.56 -10.56 -10.92
N ASP A 425 18.48 -9.52 -11.74
CA ASP A 425 19.31 -8.32 -11.66
C ASP A 425 18.46 -7.05 -11.73
N ASN A 426 19.09 -5.88 -11.58
CA ASN A 426 18.45 -4.56 -11.62
C ASN A 426 17.26 -4.40 -10.64
N ILE A 427 17.33 -5.07 -9.49
CA ILE A 427 16.32 -5.00 -8.43
C ILE A 427 16.37 -3.62 -7.77
N ASP A 428 15.22 -2.97 -7.59
CA ASP A 428 15.13 -1.68 -6.88
C ASP A 428 15.54 -1.86 -5.40
N ASP A 429 16.42 -1.00 -4.91
CA ASP A 429 16.94 -1.07 -3.53
C ASP A 429 15.82 -0.88 -2.47
N ARG A 430 14.74 -0.20 -2.87
CA ARG A 430 13.53 0.07 -2.09
C ARG A 430 12.47 -1.02 -2.19
N ALA A 431 12.70 -2.08 -2.97
CA ALA A 431 11.80 -3.22 -3.07
C ALA A 431 11.54 -3.84 -1.67
N LYS A 432 10.33 -4.32 -1.44
CA LYS A 432 9.93 -5.21 -0.34
C LYS A 432 10.04 -6.67 -0.79
N THR A 433 9.53 -6.96 -1.98
CA THR A 433 9.47 -8.31 -2.56
C THR A 433 9.68 -8.31 -4.08
N ILE A 434 9.94 -9.49 -4.64
CA ILE A 434 10.01 -9.75 -6.08
C ILE A 434 8.97 -10.81 -6.41
N THR A 435 7.99 -10.51 -7.26
CA THR A 435 7.03 -11.48 -7.77
C THR A 435 7.49 -11.98 -9.12
N ILE A 436 7.61 -13.30 -9.24
CA ILE A 436 7.91 -13.98 -10.50
C ILE A 436 6.63 -14.65 -10.99
N THR A 437 6.35 -14.52 -12.29
CA THR A 437 5.20 -15.13 -12.95
C THR A 437 5.66 -15.79 -14.23
N ILE A 438 5.37 -17.09 -14.37
CA ILE A 438 5.58 -17.84 -15.61
C ILE A 438 4.22 -18.15 -16.24
N TYR A 439 4.13 -17.97 -17.56
CA TYR A 439 2.92 -18.20 -18.34
C TYR A 439 2.97 -19.55 -19.05
N LYS A 440 1.80 -20.07 -19.43
CA LYS A 440 1.68 -21.32 -20.20
C LYS A 440 2.37 -21.19 -21.57
N PRO A 441 2.83 -22.31 -22.17
CA PRO A 441 3.50 -22.29 -23.47
C PRO A 441 2.72 -21.51 -24.53
N GLY A 442 3.38 -20.58 -25.21
CA GLY A 442 2.79 -19.76 -26.28
C GLY A 442 1.80 -18.68 -25.80
N SER A 443 1.59 -18.52 -24.50
CA SER A 443 0.69 -17.51 -23.91
C SER A 443 1.48 -16.47 -23.11
N THR A 444 1.01 -15.22 -23.14
CA THR A 444 1.53 -14.12 -22.32
C THR A 444 0.56 -13.67 -21.23
N THR A 445 -0.60 -14.32 -21.12
CA THR A 445 -1.68 -13.96 -20.20
C THR A 445 -2.12 -15.11 -19.31
N ASP A 446 -2.03 -16.36 -19.79
CA ASP A 446 -2.43 -17.53 -19.02
C ASP A 446 -1.32 -17.93 -18.06
N ILE A 447 -1.48 -17.57 -16.79
CA ILE A 447 -0.49 -17.88 -15.75
C ILE A 447 -0.41 -19.41 -15.57
N LEU A 448 0.82 -19.94 -15.60
CA LEU A 448 1.13 -21.31 -15.22
C LEU A 448 1.46 -21.38 -13.72
N ALA A 449 2.40 -20.55 -13.27
CA ALA A 449 2.83 -20.51 -11.87
C ALA A 449 3.33 -19.10 -11.49
N SER A 450 3.28 -18.79 -10.20
CA SER A 450 3.81 -17.54 -9.66
C SER A 450 4.30 -17.72 -8.23
N HIS A 451 5.29 -16.93 -7.81
CA HIS A 451 5.72 -16.88 -6.42
C HIS A 451 6.32 -15.52 -6.08
N THR A 452 6.17 -15.11 -4.82
CA THR A 452 6.71 -13.86 -4.30
C THR A 452 7.88 -14.15 -3.38
N PHE A 453 9.06 -13.72 -3.82
CA PHE A 453 10.34 -13.89 -3.12
C PHE A 453 10.73 -12.64 -2.32
N PRO A 454 11.62 -12.78 -1.32
CA PRO A 454 12.30 -11.65 -0.70
C PRO A 454 13.13 -10.84 -1.72
N LYS A 455 13.35 -9.55 -1.47
CA LYS A 455 14.09 -8.66 -2.39
C LYS A 455 15.56 -9.06 -2.59
N GLU A 456 16.11 -9.82 -1.67
CA GLU A 456 17.49 -10.30 -1.63
C GLU A 456 17.72 -11.46 -2.60
N THR A 457 16.65 -12.09 -3.11
CA THR A 457 16.75 -13.17 -4.08
C THR A 457 17.43 -12.67 -5.36
N ARG A 458 18.50 -13.37 -5.75
CA ARG A 458 19.26 -13.13 -6.99
C ARG A 458 19.20 -14.30 -7.94
N THR A 459 18.88 -15.49 -7.46
CA THR A 459 18.68 -16.68 -8.27
C THR A 459 17.51 -17.48 -7.74
N PHE A 460 16.81 -18.17 -8.63
CA PHE A 460 15.73 -19.09 -8.26
C PHE A 460 15.63 -20.22 -9.31
N ASN A 461 15.04 -21.35 -8.93
CA ASN A 461 14.69 -22.41 -9.87
C ASN A 461 13.19 -22.37 -10.15
N VAL A 462 12.78 -22.75 -11.36
CA VAL A 462 11.35 -22.68 -11.73
C VAL A 462 10.46 -23.53 -10.82
N ASN A 463 11.01 -24.59 -10.22
CA ASN A 463 10.27 -25.47 -9.32
C ASN A 463 9.95 -24.84 -7.95
N GLN A 464 10.50 -23.67 -7.66
CA GLN A 464 10.14 -22.86 -6.49
C GLN A 464 8.88 -22.01 -6.76
N LEU A 465 8.35 -22.03 -7.99
CA LEU A 465 7.10 -21.35 -8.32
C LEU A 465 5.89 -22.20 -7.93
N ILE A 466 4.80 -21.53 -7.57
CA ILE A 466 3.56 -22.18 -7.15
C ILE A 466 2.56 -22.14 -8.30
N LEU A 467 1.99 -23.30 -8.65
CA LEU A 467 1.00 -23.42 -9.71
C LEU A 467 -0.22 -22.51 -9.44
N ALA A 468 -0.76 -21.92 -10.51
CA ALA A 468 -1.95 -21.08 -10.44
C ALA A 468 -3.27 -21.88 -10.44
N ASP A 469 -3.19 -23.20 -10.23
CA ASP A 469 -4.35 -24.09 -10.13
C ASP A 469 -4.97 -24.07 -8.72
N THR A 470 -5.98 -24.94 -8.51
CA THR A 470 -6.75 -24.98 -7.27
C THR A 470 -5.94 -25.54 -6.10
N ASP A 471 -4.96 -26.39 -6.36
CA ASP A 471 -4.19 -27.09 -5.34
C ASP A 471 -2.97 -26.29 -4.86
N LYS A 472 -2.53 -25.29 -5.64
CA LYS A 472 -1.39 -24.39 -5.31
C LYS A 472 -0.14 -25.17 -4.90
N SER A 473 0.12 -26.29 -5.56
CA SER A 473 1.35 -27.06 -5.34
C SER A 473 2.54 -26.40 -6.03
N GLU A 474 3.75 -26.79 -5.62
CA GLU A 474 4.98 -26.42 -6.31
C GLU A 474 4.98 -26.98 -7.75
N LEU A 475 5.53 -26.20 -8.68
CA LEU A 475 5.71 -26.62 -10.07
C LEU A 475 6.82 -27.69 -10.12
N SER A 476 6.50 -28.92 -10.51
CA SER A 476 7.51 -29.99 -10.54
C SER A 476 8.54 -29.83 -11.67
N SER A 477 8.07 -29.48 -12.87
CA SER A 477 8.87 -29.47 -14.10
C SER A 477 8.11 -28.78 -15.24
N LEU A 478 8.83 -28.25 -16.21
CA LEU A 478 8.27 -27.71 -17.45
C LEU A 478 8.24 -28.77 -18.57
N ALA A 479 7.15 -28.78 -19.32
CA ALA A 479 7.06 -29.51 -20.60
C ALA A 479 7.73 -28.72 -21.72
N ASP A 480 8.00 -29.38 -22.85
CA ASP A 480 8.57 -28.72 -24.03
C ASP A 480 7.64 -27.61 -24.54
N GLY A 481 8.24 -26.47 -24.91
CA GLY A 481 7.50 -25.32 -25.41
C GLY A 481 8.21 -24.00 -25.16
N GLN A 482 7.64 -22.93 -25.74
CA GLN A 482 8.11 -21.56 -25.58
C GLN A 482 7.36 -20.88 -24.43
N TYR A 483 8.09 -20.41 -23.42
CA TYR A 483 7.56 -19.79 -22.22
C TYR A 483 7.90 -18.31 -22.15
N THR A 484 7.00 -17.56 -21.53
CA THR A 484 7.26 -16.20 -21.06
C THR A 484 7.38 -16.23 -19.54
N ILE A 485 8.46 -15.64 -19.01
CA ILE A 485 8.63 -15.43 -17.58
C ILE A 485 8.82 -13.95 -17.30
N GLN A 486 8.15 -13.48 -16.26
CA GLN A 486 8.14 -12.09 -15.84
C GLN A 486 8.58 -11.95 -14.40
N ALA A 487 9.29 -10.85 -14.12
CA ALA A 487 9.66 -10.43 -12.79
C ALA A 487 9.13 -9.02 -12.55
N ALA A 488 8.51 -8.76 -11.41
CA ALA A 488 8.12 -7.43 -10.96
C ALA A 488 8.50 -7.26 -9.49
N VAL A 489 8.92 -6.06 -9.10
CA VAL A 489 9.17 -5.76 -7.68
C VAL A 489 7.99 -5.04 -7.07
N THR A 490 7.66 -5.31 -5.82
CA THR A 490 6.74 -4.49 -5.05
C THR A 490 7.57 -3.66 -4.08
N LEU A 491 7.45 -2.32 -4.15
CA LEU A 491 8.16 -1.41 -3.25
C LEU A 491 7.63 -1.52 -1.82
N LYS A 492 8.39 -0.97 -0.85
CA LYS A 492 7.90 -0.80 0.53
C LYS A 492 6.62 0.03 0.62
N THR A 493 6.36 0.89 -0.37
CA THR A 493 5.13 1.66 -0.53
C THR A 493 3.98 0.85 -1.14
N ASN A 494 4.12 -0.48 -1.26
CA ASN A 494 3.16 -1.40 -1.89
C ASN A 494 2.88 -1.12 -3.38
N ILE A 495 3.64 -0.23 -4.02
CA ILE A 495 3.54 0.02 -5.47
C ILE A 495 4.33 -1.04 -6.24
N PRO A 496 3.72 -1.76 -7.20
CA PRO A 496 4.42 -2.67 -8.08
C PRO A 496 5.19 -1.91 -9.19
N SER A 497 6.32 -2.47 -9.61
CA SER A 497 7.04 -2.03 -10.81
C SER A 497 6.35 -2.52 -12.08
N SER A 498 6.75 -1.97 -13.23
CA SER A 498 6.58 -2.68 -14.50
C SER A 498 7.37 -4.00 -14.48
N SER A 499 6.93 -4.98 -15.26
CA SER A 499 7.56 -6.30 -15.29
C SER A 499 8.70 -6.37 -16.30
N GLY A 500 9.86 -6.89 -15.87
CA GLY A 500 10.87 -7.39 -16.79
C GLY A 500 10.43 -8.71 -17.39
N THR A 501 10.71 -8.95 -18.67
CA THR A 501 10.23 -10.12 -19.40
C THR A 501 11.39 -10.86 -20.05
N LEU A 502 11.38 -12.18 -19.96
CA LEU A 502 12.26 -13.09 -20.69
C LEU A 502 11.41 -14.12 -21.45
N PHE A 503 11.77 -14.35 -22.71
CA PHE A 503 11.25 -15.43 -23.51
C PHE A 503 12.30 -16.54 -23.57
N PHE A 504 11.92 -17.77 -23.25
CA PHE A 504 12.82 -18.91 -23.31
C PHE A 504 12.09 -20.17 -23.80
N THR A 505 12.84 -21.12 -24.33
CA THR A 505 12.30 -22.39 -24.84
C THR A 505 12.81 -23.54 -24.00
N VAL A 506 11.90 -24.41 -23.56
CA VAL A 506 12.23 -25.73 -23.02
C VAL A 506 12.13 -26.73 -24.16
N ASP A 507 13.22 -27.42 -24.44
CA ASP A 507 13.29 -28.50 -25.41
C ASP A 507 14.08 -29.65 -24.76
N HIS A 508 13.35 -30.53 -24.06
CA HIS A 508 13.90 -31.71 -23.39
C HIS A 508 13.94 -32.93 -24.30
N ALA A 509 13.12 -32.98 -25.36
CA ALA A 509 13.03 -34.15 -26.24
C ALA A 509 14.40 -34.63 -26.74
N GLU A 510 14.56 -35.95 -26.84
CA GLU A 510 15.78 -36.53 -27.42
C GLU A 510 15.89 -36.21 -28.92
N ALA A 511 17.12 -36.28 -29.44
CA ALA A 511 17.37 -36.12 -30.86
C ALA A 511 16.75 -37.29 -31.65
N PRO A 512 15.84 -37.04 -32.62
CA PRO A 512 15.25 -38.11 -33.41
C PRO A 512 16.30 -38.82 -34.27
N THR A 513 15.98 -40.03 -34.69
CA THR A 513 16.85 -40.80 -35.58
C THR A 513 16.61 -40.37 -37.03
N HIS A 514 17.64 -39.88 -37.69
CA HIS A 514 17.64 -39.55 -39.12
C HIS A 514 18.34 -40.62 -39.96
N THR A 515 18.25 -40.52 -41.28
CA THR A 515 19.02 -41.32 -42.23
C THR A 515 19.76 -40.41 -43.20
N ILE A 516 20.87 -40.89 -43.77
CA ILE A 516 21.58 -40.23 -44.86
C ILE A 516 21.68 -41.20 -46.04
N GLU A 517 21.26 -40.74 -47.22
CA GLU A 517 21.14 -41.55 -48.43
C GLU A 517 21.81 -40.85 -49.61
N LEU A 518 22.51 -41.61 -50.46
CA LEU A 518 23.11 -41.13 -51.70
C LEU A 518 22.04 -40.96 -52.79
N VAL A 519 21.99 -39.78 -53.41
CA VAL A 519 21.11 -39.51 -54.55
C VAL A 519 21.79 -40.00 -55.84
N GLY A 520 21.05 -40.76 -56.65
CA GLY A 520 21.59 -41.34 -57.88
C GLY A 520 22.54 -42.52 -57.64
N ASN A 521 22.33 -43.27 -56.55
CA ASN A 521 23.09 -44.48 -56.23
C ASN A 521 22.98 -45.52 -57.37
N THR A 522 24.12 -45.88 -57.96
CA THR A 522 24.22 -46.93 -59.00
C THR A 522 24.63 -48.29 -58.42
N GLY A 523 24.95 -48.34 -57.13
CA GLY A 523 25.29 -49.56 -56.39
C GLY A 523 24.10 -50.22 -55.70
N THR A 524 24.34 -50.77 -54.50
CA THR A 524 23.29 -51.28 -53.60
C THR A 524 23.09 -50.32 -52.43
N ASN A 525 22.03 -50.52 -51.63
CA ASN A 525 21.83 -49.69 -50.44
C ASN A 525 22.91 -49.89 -49.38
N ASP A 526 23.43 -51.12 -49.24
CA ASP A 526 24.50 -51.44 -48.28
C ASP A 526 25.90 -51.06 -48.79
N LYS A 527 26.07 -50.94 -50.11
CA LYS A 527 27.30 -50.53 -50.80
C LYS A 527 26.97 -49.50 -51.88
N PRO A 528 26.73 -48.24 -51.50
CA PRO A 528 26.35 -47.20 -52.44
C PRO A 528 27.53 -46.81 -53.33
N VAL A 529 27.28 -46.58 -54.61
CA VAL A 529 28.30 -46.23 -55.62
C VAL A 529 27.83 -45.03 -56.44
N THR A 530 28.77 -44.16 -56.79
CA THR A 530 28.55 -43.03 -57.71
C THR A 530 29.82 -42.69 -58.47
N ASN A 531 29.66 -42.23 -59.71
CA ASN A 531 30.74 -41.70 -60.53
C ASN A 531 30.90 -40.18 -60.44
N LYS A 532 30.24 -39.54 -59.46
CA LYS A 532 30.34 -38.09 -59.25
C LYS A 532 31.29 -37.80 -58.11
N THR A 533 32.30 -36.95 -58.36
CA THR A 533 33.21 -36.45 -57.32
C THR A 533 32.55 -35.40 -56.41
N THR A 534 31.41 -34.84 -56.81
CA THR A 534 30.55 -33.97 -55.99
C THR A 534 29.16 -34.61 -55.84
N PRO A 535 29.06 -35.75 -55.11
CA PRO A 535 27.82 -36.49 -54.98
C PRO A 535 26.74 -35.72 -54.21
N LYS A 536 25.48 -35.99 -54.54
CA LYS A 536 24.31 -35.43 -53.85
C LYS A 536 23.79 -36.40 -52.79
N PHE A 537 23.31 -35.88 -51.67
CA PHE A 537 22.76 -36.66 -50.57
C PHE A 537 21.45 -36.07 -50.05
N ASN A 538 20.62 -36.96 -49.50
CA ASN A 538 19.42 -36.61 -48.74
C ASN A 538 19.59 -37.04 -47.28
N ILE A 539 19.33 -36.11 -46.36
CA ILE A 539 19.19 -36.43 -44.93
C ILE A 539 17.71 -36.35 -44.55
N LYS A 540 17.13 -37.46 -44.10
CA LYS A 540 15.68 -37.60 -43.82
C LYS A 540 15.44 -37.84 -42.33
N GLY A 541 14.27 -37.43 -41.83
CA GLY A 541 13.88 -37.67 -40.43
C GLY A 541 14.46 -36.67 -39.44
N ILE A 542 14.79 -35.45 -39.90
CA ILE A 542 15.22 -34.35 -39.03
C ILE A 542 14.00 -33.55 -38.57
N ALA A 543 13.97 -33.18 -37.29
CA ALA A 543 12.98 -32.23 -36.75
C ALA A 543 13.44 -30.78 -37.00
N LEU A 544 13.13 -30.25 -38.19
CA LEU A 544 13.64 -28.95 -38.65
C LEU A 544 13.21 -27.78 -37.76
N ASP A 545 12.05 -27.89 -37.11
CA ASP A 545 11.48 -26.92 -36.17
C ASP A 545 12.24 -26.81 -34.85
N ARG A 546 13.06 -27.82 -34.52
CA ARG A 546 13.90 -27.87 -33.32
C ARG A 546 15.36 -27.49 -33.60
N LEU A 547 15.71 -27.16 -34.84
CA LEU A 547 17.07 -26.79 -35.20
C LEU A 547 17.34 -25.32 -34.93
N ASP A 548 18.57 -25.04 -34.51
CA ASP A 548 19.10 -23.69 -34.43
C ASP A 548 19.81 -23.35 -35.74
N TRP A 549 19.10 -22.78 -36.73
CA TRP A 549 19.70 -22.48 -38.04
C TRP A 549 20.80 -21.40 -38.02
N ASP A 550 20.85 -20.59 -36.96
CA ASP A 550 21.95 -19.64 -36.75
C ASP A 550 23.25 -20.36 -36.33
N ASN A 551 23.13 -21.59 -35.82
CA ASN A 551 24.27 -22.44 -35.51
C ASN A 551 24.75 -23.18 -36.75
N ARG A 552 25.96 -22.84 -37.23
CA ARG A 552 26.60 -23.49 -38.37
C ARG A 552 26.94 -24.96 -38.13
N ASP A 553 26.91 -25.43 -36.88
CA ASP A 553 27.19 -26.82 -36.52
C ASP A 553 25.92 -27.64 -36.25
N SER A 554 24.74 -27.09 -36.60
CA SER A 554 23.45 -27.79 -36.47
C SER A 554 23.38 -29.05 -37.34
N ILE A 555 23.95 -29.02 -38.54
CA ILE A 555 24.08 -30.22 -39.37
C ILE A 555 25.49 -30.28 -39.94
N VAL A 556 26.27 -31.25 -39.47
CA VAL A 556 27.66 -31.48 -39.89
C VAL A 556 27.76 -32.85 -40.54
N VAL A 557 28.17 -32.88 -41.81
CA VAL A 557 28.45 -34.12 -42.53
C VAL A 557 29.95 -34.31 -42.66
N THR A 558 30.43 -35.49 -42.27
CA THR A 558 31.84 -35.87 -42.33
C THR A 558 32.03 -37.02 -43.30
N PHE A 559 32.85 -36.80 -44.32
CA PHE A 559 33.27 -37.80 -45.30
C PHE A 559 34.65 -38.33 -44.93
N GLN A 560 34.72 -39.50 -44.32
CA GLN A 560 35.99 -40.11 -43.94
C GLN A 560 36.42 -41.16 -44.97
N ASN A 561 37.56 -40.96 -45.63
CA ASN A 561 38.13 -41.94 -46.54
C ASN A 561 38.60 -43.17 -45.73
N LYS A 562 38.13 -44.37 -46.10
CA LYS A 562 38.42 -45.60 -45.36
C LYS A 562 39.88 -46.01 -45.43
N LYS A 563 40.58 -45.68 -46.51
CA LYS A 563 41.99 -46.02 -46.75
C LYS A 563 42.94 -45.01 -46.12
N THR A 564 42.78 -43.72 -46.42
CA THR A 564 43.68 -42.67 -45.92
C THR A 564 43.34 -42.20 -44.51
N LYS A 565 42.11 -42.46 -44.04
CA LYS A 565 41.53 -41.95 -42.78
C LYS A 565 41.32 -40.43 -42.75
N GLU A 566 41.64 -39.72 -43.82
CA GLU A 566 41.36 -38.29 -43.98
C GLU A 566 39.86 -38.03 -43.97
N SER A 567 39.47 -36.89 -43.42
CA SER A 567 38.07 -36.50 -43.28
C SER A 567 37.83 -35.12 -43.86
N VAL A 568 36.79 -35.00 -44.68
CA VAL A 568 36.27 -33.72 -45.17
C VAL A 568 34.96 -33.45 -44.46
N THR A 569 34.85 -32.31 -43.77
CA THR A 569 33.63 -31.88 -43.11
C THR A 569 32.90 -30.83 -43.94
N GLN A 570 31.57 -30.89 -43.93
CA GLN A 570 30.71 -29.92 -44.56
C GLN A 570 29.56 -29.60 -43.63
N ASN A 571 29.45 -28.30 -43.32
CA ASN A 571 28.39 -27.75 -42.50
C ASN A 571 27.24 -27.32 -43.43
N LEU A 572 26.02 -27.73 -43.11
CA LEU A 572 24.84 -27.41 -43.93
C LEU A 572 24.07 -26.23 -43.34
N THR A 573 23.56 -25.38 -44.21
CA THR A 573 22.71 -24.23 -43.87
C THR A 573 21.28 -24.46 -44.33
N GLU A 574 20.36 -23.63 -43.83
CA GLU A 574 18.91 -23.70 -44.11
C GLU A 574 18.54 -23.75 -45.61
N SER A 575 19.39 -23.19 -46.47
CA SER A 575 19.21 -23.15 -47.93
C SER A 575 19.10 -24.52 -48.64
N GLY A 576 19.32 -25.64 -47.95
CA GLY A 576 19.22 -27.01 -48.50
C GLY A 576 17.93 -27.77 -48.16
N ILE A 577 16.94 -27.13 -47.52
CA ILE A 577 15.71 -27.79 -47.07
C ILE A 577 14.71 -27.96 -48.22
N GLN A 578 14.14 -29.17 -48.33
CA GLN A 578 13.00 -29.47 -49.21
C GLN A 578 11.69 -29.52 -48.41
N GLU A 579 10.54 -29.42 -49.10
CA GLU A 579 9.18 -29.34 -48.50
C GLU A 579 8.77 -30.52 -47.59
N ASN A 580 9.58 -31.58 -47.48
CA ASN A 580 9.25 -32.84 -46.80
C ASN A 580 10.18 -33.17 -45.61
N ASN A 581 10.73 -32.19 -44.91
CA ASN A 581 11.70 -32.39 -43.83
C ASN A 581 12.95 -33.20 -44.26
N THR A 582 13.34 -33.07 -45.53
CA THR A 582 14.57 -33.62 -46.07
C THR A 582 15.55 -32.48 -46.37
N VAL A 583 16.80 -32.67 -45.98
CA VAL A 583 17.89 -31.77 -46.37
C VAL A 583 18.63 -32.40 -47.54
N GLU A 584 18.51 -31.81 -48.73
CA GLU A 584 19.30 -32.19 -49.90
C GLU A 584 20.54 -31.30 -49.95
N PHE A 585 21.71 -31.90 -50.10
CA PHE A 585 22.95 -31.15 -50.30
C PHE A 585 23.88 -31.84 -51.29
N THR A 586 24.75 -31.03 -51.90
CA THR A 586 25.84 -31.52 -52.75
C THR A 586 27.12 -31.50 -51.94
N ALA A 587 27.84 -32.62 -51.90
CA ALA A 587 29.12 -32.70 -51.24
C ALA A 587 30.16 -31.85 -51.97
N ASN A 588 31.10 -31.29 -51.20
CA ASN A 588 32.34 -30.73 -51.75
C ASN A 588 33.09 -31.79 -52.56
N GLN A 589 34.03 -31.35 -53.41
CA GLN A 589 34.79 -32.26 -54.25
C GLN A 589 35.53 -33.31 -53.41
N LEU A 590 35.22 -34.58 -53.65
CA LEU A 590 35.84 -35.75 -53.06
C LEU A 590 36.71 -36.46 -54.10
N GLU A 591 37.78 -37.08 -53.63
CA GLU A 591 38.62 -37.95 -54.45
C GLU A 591 37.96 -39.31 -54.65
N GLN A 592 38.46 -40.07 -55.62
CA GLN A 592 38.06 -41.46 -55.81
C GLN A 592 38.46 -42.30 -54.59
N GLY A 593 37.53 -43.11 -54.08
CA GLY A 593 37.78 -43.98 -52.96
C GLY A 593 36.52 -44.40 -52.20
N GLU A 594 36.73 -45.22 -51.17
CA GLU A 594 35.68 -45.65 -50.26
C GLU A 594 35.59 -44.75 -49.03
N TYR A 595 34.38 -44.36 -48.66
CA TYR A 595 34.10 -43.41 -47.59
C TYR A 595 33.10 -43.98 -46.57
N THR A 596 33.28 -43.59 -45.32
CA THR A 596 32.20 -43.59 -44.32
C THR A 596 31.67 -42.18 -44.21
N VAL A 597 30.38 -41.98 -44.48
CA VAL A 597 29.74 -40.66 -44.38
C VAL A 597 28.95 -40.58 -43.08
N THR A 598 29.32 -39.68 -42.19
CA THR A 598 28.64 -39.47 -40.91
C THR A 598 27.87 -38.15 -40.95
N ALA A 599 26.55 -38.20 -40.80
CA ALA A 599 25.72 -37.01 -40.60
C ALA A 599 25.42 -36.84 -39.12
N LYS A 600 25.96 -35.78 -38.49
CA LYS A 600 25.65 -35.37 -37.12
C LYS A 600 24.66 -34.21 -37.17
N VAL A 601 23.54 -34.37 -36.49
CA VAL A 601 22.50 -33.33 -36.34
C VAL A 601 22.45 -32.91 -34.88
N THR A 602 22.58 -31.62 -34.60
CA THR A 602 22.54 -31.00 -33.27
C THR A 602 21.37 -30.04 -33.19
N TYR A 603 20.50 -30.23 -32.20
CA TYR A 603 19.28 -29.44 -31.97
C TYR A 603 19.54 -28.25 -31.04
N GLN A 604 18.55 -27.36 -30.97
CA GLN A 604 18.65 -26.06 -30.31
C GLN A 604 19.02 -26.09 -28.83
N ALA A 605 18.72 -27.17 -28.09
CA ALA A 605 19.14 -27.36 -26.69
C ALA A 605 20.38 -28.29 -26.54
N GLY A 606 21.09 -28.54 -27.64
CA GLY A 606 22.36 -29.27 -27.68
C GLY A 606 22.24 -30.79 -27.78
N GLN A 607 21.03 -31.35 -27.82
CA GLN A 607 20.84 -32.77 -28.13
C GLN A 607 21.41 -33.05 -29.52
N SER A 608 22.12 -34.17 -29.69
CA SER A 608 22.64 -34.54 -31.01
C SER A 608 22.55 -36.03 -31.28
N LYS A 609 22.38 -36.36 -32.55
CA LYS A 609 22.42 -37.74 -33.05
C LYS A 609 23.34 -37.80 -34.25
N SER A 610 24.03 -38.92 -34.42
CA SER A 610 24.85 -39.20 -35.59
C SER A 610 24.37 -40.47 -36.28
N THR A 611 24.30 -40.44 -37.60
CA THR A 611 23.99 -41.60 -38.45
C THR A 611 25.04 -41.75 -39.53
N THR A 612 25.31 -42.99 -39.93
CA THR A 612 26.39 -43.29 -40.88
C THR A 612 25.86 -43.98 -42.13
N LEU A 613 26.25 -43.50 -43.30
CA LEU A 613 26.24 -44.27 -44.55
C LEU A 613 27.61 -44.91 -44.71
N ALA A 614 27.68 -46.22 -44.53
CA ALA A 614 28.92 -46.97 -44.66
C ALA A 614 29.19 -47.33 -46.13
N ASP A 615 30.46 -47.56 -46.45
CA ASP A 615 30.89 -48.18 -47.71
C ASP A 615 30.48 -47.43 -48.99
N LEU A 616 30.39 -46.09 -48.92
CA LEU A 616 30.20 -45.26 -50.10
C LEU A 616 31.44 -45.32 -51.00
N ASN A 617 31.29 -45.71 -52.26
CA ASN A 617 32.39 -45.72 -53.22
C ASN A 617 32.21 -44.61 -54.27
N ILE A 618 33.14 -43.64 -54.27
CA ILE A 618 33.29 -42.68 -55.36
C ILE A 618 34.16 -43.35 -56.42
N TYR A 619 33.54 -43.86 -57.48
CA TYR A 619 34.19 -44.67 -58.51
C TYR A 619 34.13 -43.97 -59.87
N THR A 620 35.22 -43.32 -60.24
CA THR A 620 35.33 -42.52 -61.48
C THR A 620 36.22 -43.15 -62.55
N THR A 621 36.76 -44.35 -62.28
CA THR A 621 37.67 -45.03 -63.21
C THR A 621 36.87 -45.65 -64.35
N PRO A 622 37.09 -45.24 -65.61
CA PRO A 622 36.48 -45.90 -66.75
C PRO A 622 36.98 -47.35 -66.91
N PRO A 623 36.17 -48.24 -67.49
CA PRO A 623 36.55 -49.64 -67.69
C PRO A 623 37.69 -49.78 -68.72
N GLU A 624 38.69 -50.60 -68.38
CA GLU A 624 39.75 -51.02 -69.31
C GLU A 624 39.22 -52.10 -70.25
N SER A 625 39.19 -51.84 -71.57
CA SER A 625 38.66 -52.80 -72.55
C SER A 625 39.48 -52.84 -73.84
N THR A 626 39.38 -53.93 -74.59
CA THR A 626 40.03 -54.11 -75.90
C THR A 626 39.01 -54.55 -76.94
N ILE A 627 39.22 -54.14 -78.19
CA ILE A 627 38.44 -54.60 -79.34
C ILE A 627 39.28 -55.54 -80.22
N GLN A 628 38.69 -56.65 -80.63
CA GLN A 628 39.29 -57.60 -81.57
C GLN A 628 38.23 -58.20 -82.50
N PHE A 629 38.66 -58.78 -83.62
CA PHE A 629 37.74 -59.56 -84.45
C PHE A 629 37.31 -60.84 -83.73
N VAL A 630 36.11 -61.33 -84.05
CA VAL A 630 35.66 -62.67 -83.61
C VAL A 630 36.54 -63.75 -84.24
N GLU A 631 36.89 -63.60 -85.52
CA GLU A 631 37.82 -64.48 -86.24
C GLU A 631 39.25 -63.92 -86.21
N THR A 632 40.25 -64.79 -86.28
CA THR A 632 41.65 -64.35 -86.43
C THR A 632 41.91 -63.95 -87.88
N LEU A 633 42.32 -62.70 -88.10
CA LEU A 633 42.59 -62.14 -89.43
C LEU A 633 43.99 -61.53 -89.49
N ASP A 634 44.67 -61.63 -90.63
CA ASP A 634 46.00 -61.06 -90.87
C ASP A 634 45.92 -59.69 -91.55
N LYS A 635 46.94 -58.86 -91.32
CA LYS A 635 47.09 -57.55 -92.00
C LYS A 635 47.80 -57.73 -93.34
N ALA A 636 47.30 -57.05 -94.37
CA ALA A 636 47.99 -56.86 -95.64
C ALA A 636 48.23 -55.36 -95.84
N ASP A 637 49.48 -54.95 -96.06
CA ASP A 637 49.89 -53.53 -96.21
C ASP A 637 49.50 -52.64 -95.01
N GLY A 638 49.47 -53.20 -93.80
CA GLY A 638 49.14 -52.48 -92.57
C GLY A 638 47.63 -52.31 -92.28
N LEU A 639 46.73 -52.73 -93.18
CA LEU A 639 45.28 -52.75 -92.97
C LEU A 639 44.71 -54.17 -92.91
N TYR A 640 43.62 -54.34 -92.17
CA TYR A 640 42.79 -55.55 -92.26
C TYR A 640 41.90 -55.44 -93.51
N LYS A 641 42.16 -56.25 -94.54
CA LYS A 641 41.29 -56.36 -95.72
C LYS A 641 40.22 -57.42 -95.43
N VAL A 642 38.99 -56.99 -95.18
CA VAL A 642 37.91 -57.87 -94.68
C VAL A 642 36.73 -57.88 -95.63
N ARG A 643 36.06 -59.01 -95.75
CA ARG A 643 34.72 -59.03 -96.35
C ARG A 643 33.70 -58.54 -95.33
N GLN A 644 32.57 -58.03 -95.82
CA GLN A 644 31.53 -57.52 -94.93
C GLN A 644 30.98 -58.58 -93.96
N ASP A 645 30.93 -59.86 -94.37
CA ASP A 645 30.55 -61.00 -93.51
C ASP A 645 31.51 -61.26 -92.33
N GLN A 646 32.72 -60.69 -92.38
CA GLN A 646 33.76 -60.85 -91.35
C GLN A 646 33.86 -59.64 -90.40
N MET A 647 33.02 -58.62 -90.58
CA MET A 647 32.97 -57.44 -89.71
C MET A 647 32.15 -57.72 -88.44
N GLU A 648 32.69 -58.61 -87.62
CA GLU A 648 32.15 -58.99 -86.32
C GLU A 648 33.25 -58.85 -85.26
N PHE A 649 32.93 -58.18 -84.14
CA PHE A 649 33.91 -57.77 -83.16
C PHE A 649 33.54 -58.25 -81.75
N ASN A 650 34.56 -58.71 -81.03
CA ASN A 650 34.54 -58.97 -79.59
C ASN A 650 35.11 -57.78 -78.84
N ILE A 651 34.42 -57.37 -77.79
CA ILE A 651 34.89 -56.36 -76.83
C ILE A 651 35.13 -57.09 -75.52
N ILE A 652 36.38 -57.08 -75.06
CA ILE A 652 36.79 -57.73 -73.81
C ILE A 652 36.98 -56.64 -72.75
N ILE A 653 36.30 -56.77 -71.61
CA ILE A 653 36.55 -55.93 -70.43
C ILE A 653 37.61 -56.60 -69.57
N ASN A 654 38.79 -55.97 -69.49
CA ASN A 654 39.99 -56.54 -68.90
C ASN A 654 40.03 -56.40 -67.37
N ASP A 655 39.31 -55.43 -66.83
CA ASP A 655 39.34 -55.05 -65.41
C ASP A 655 38.01 -55.27 -64.69
N LEU A 656 37.17 -56.19 -65.19
CA LEU A 656 35.83 -56.45 -64.65
C LEU A 656 35.82 -56.65 -63.12
N ASN A 657 36.86 -57.26 -62.55
CA ASN A 657 36.99 -57.52 -61.11
C ASN A 657 37.34 -56.28 -60.27
N LYS A 658 37.79 -55.18 -60.89
CA LYS A 658 38.11 -53.91 -60.22
C LYS A 658 36.88 -52.99 -60.11
N ILE A 659 35.87 -53.22 -60.94
CA ILE A 659 34.63 -52.44 -60.95
C ILE A 659 33.78 -52.85 -59.73
N PRO A 660 33.35 -51.90 -58.88
CA PRO A 660 32.50 -52.21 -57.72
C PRO A 660 31.21 -52.91 -58.16
N ASN A 661 30.81 -54.00 -57.50
CA ASN A 661 29.53 -54.69 -57.80
C ASN A 661 29.23 -54.90 -59.31
N PRO A 662 30.11 -55.58 -60.08
CA PRO A 662 29.99 -55.68 -61.54
C PRO A 662 28.89 -56.67 -61.99
N ASN A 663 28.31 -57.42 -61.04
CA ASN A 663 27.61 -58.69 -61.28
C ASN A 663 26.10 -58.55 -61.53
N LYS A 664 25.71 -57.83 -62.58
CA LYS A 664 24.39 -58.03 -63.19
C LYS A 664 24.48 -58.02 -64.71
N GLU A 665 24.06 -59.15 -65.29
CA GLU A 665 23.91 -59.34 -66.73
C GLU A 665 23.10 -58.17 -67.34
N GLY A 666 23.64 -57.52 -68.37
CA GLY A 666 22.97 -56.42 -69.08
C GLY A 666 23.13 -54.99 -68.51
N GLN A 667 24.02 -54.74 -67.54
CA GLN A 667 24.25 -53.37 -67.02
C GLN A 667 25.35 -52.57 -67.73
N PHE A 668 26.29 -53.24 -68.39
CA PHE A 668 27.29 -52.56 -69.23
C PHE A 668 26.66 -52.15 -70.56
N LYS A 669 26.94 -50.91 -70.99
CA LYS A 669 26.56 -50.43 -72.32
C LYS A 669 27.80 -50.40 -73.21
N VAL A 670 27.86 -51.31 -74.18
CA VAL A 670 28.97 -51.43 -75.13
C VAL A 670 28.48 -51.04 -76.52
N LEU A 671 29.03 -49.95 -77.07
CA LEU A 671 28.67 -49.42 -78.38
C LEU A 671 29.88 -49.51 -79.31
N VAL A 672 29.74 -50.19 -80.44
CA VAL A 672 30.78 -50.25 -81.47
C VAL A 672 30.49 -49.21 -82.54
N HIS A 673 31.49 -48.40 -82.83
CA HIS A 673 31.45 -47.30 -83.77
C HIS A 673 32.24 -47.68 -85.02
N LEU A 674 31.58 -47.58 -86.18
CA LEU A 674 32.19 -47.82 -87.47
C LEU A 674 32.19 -46.51 -88.26
N LYS A 675 33.35 -45.84 -88.34
CA LYS A 675 33.50 -44.52 -88.95
C LYS A 675 34.28 -44.59 -90.26
N ASN A 676 33.71 -44.08 -91.35
CA ASN A 676 34.39 -44.06 -92.64
C ASN A 676 35.35 -42.87 -92.80
N GLU A 677 36.14 -42.89 -93.86
CA GLU A 677 37.09 -41.83 -94.24
C GLU A 677 36.48 -40.43 -94.45
N LYS A 678 35.16 -40.34 -94.66
CA LYS A 678 34.40 -39.07 -94.80
C LYS A 678 33.77 -38.61 -93.49
N GLY A 679 33.99 -39.34 -92.39
CA GLY A 679 33.45 -39.03 -91.06
C GLY A 679 32.03 -39.52 -90.80
N VAL A 680 31.41 -40.28 -91.72
CA VAL A 680 30.08 -40.89 -91.51
C VAL A 680 30.23 -42.10 -90.60
N GLU A 681 29.41 -42.16 -89.55
CA GLU A 681 29.51 -43.14 -88.47
C GLU A 681 28.26 -44.03 -88.39
N ILE A 682 28.46 -45.33 -88.19
CA ILE A 682 27.41 -46.33 -87.96
C ILE A 682 27.67 -46.98 -86.61
N ASN A 683 26.69 -46.95 -85.71
CA ASN A 683 26.84 -47.46 -84.35
C ASN A 683 25.99 -48.70 -84.13
N LYS A 684 26.54 -49.72 -83.45
CA LYS A 684 25.83 -50.94 -83.05
C LYS A 684 26.13 -51.30 -81.60
N GLU A 685 25.08 -51.63 -80.85
CA GLU A 685 25.23 -52.14 -79.49
C GLU A 685 25.68 -53.61 -79.52
N ALA A 686 26.69 -53.94 -78.70
CA ALA A 686 27.14 -55.32 -78.51
C ALA A 686 26.35 -55.98 -77.38
N LYS A 687 26.11 -57.29 -77.50
CA LYS A 687 25.41 -58.07 -76.46
C LYS A 687 26.43 -58.83 -75.63
N GLN A 688 26.14 -59.01 -74.34
CA GLN A 688 27.00 -59.80 -73.47
C GLN A 688 26.97 -61.27 -73.90
N ASP A 689 28.13 -61.93 -73.92
CA ASP A 689 28.25 -63.34 -74.24
C ASP A 689 27.70 -64.20 -73.10
N SER A 690 26.84 -65.16 -73.42
CA SER A 690 26.17 -66.03 -72.44
C SER A 690 27.10 -67.04 -71.73
N GLY A 691 28.30 -67.27 -72.27
CA GLY A 691 29.32 -68.18 -71.74
C GLY A 691 30.51 -67.48 -71.08
N ASN A 692 30.69 -66.16 -71.27
CA ASN A 692 31.76 -65.39 -70.65
C ASN A 692 31.33 -63.96 -70.28
N SER A 693 31.24 -63.68 -68.98
CA SER A 693 30.80 -62.39 -68.44
C SER A 693 31.68 -61.19 -68.78
N SER A 694 32.93 -61.42 -69.24
CA SER A 694 33.88 -60.37 -69.61
C SER A 694 33.88 -60.04 -71.11
N ILE A 695 33.07 -60.71 -71.93
CA ILE A 695 33.06 -60.55 -73.39
C ILE A 695 31.69 -60.07 -73.86
N TRP A 696 31.71 -59.07 -74.74
CA TRP A 696 30.54 -58.61 -75.49
C TRP A 696 30.75 -58.91 -76.97
N THR A 697 29.85 -59.71 -77.54
CA THR A 697 29.89 -60.23 -78.91
C THR A 697 28.53 -59.98 -79.54
N ALA A 698 28.51 -59.30 -80.70
CA ALA A 698 27.38 -59.17 -81.66
C ALA A 698 27.29 -57.77 -82.30
N ALA A 699 28.36 -56.98 -82.33
CA ALA A 699 28.43 -55.84 -83.23
C ALA A 699 28.64 -56.32 -84.68
N ASP A 700 27.63 -57.02 -85.21
CA ASP A 700 27.61 -57.61 -86.54
C ASP A 700 27.31 -56.50 -87.56
N PHE A 701 28.25 -56.16 -88.42
CA PHE A 701 28.03 -55.21 -89.52
C PHE A 701 27.77 -55.89 -90.87
N LYS A 702 27.50 -57.21 -90.89
CA LYS A 702 27.34 -58.05 -92.09
C LYS A 702 26.28 -57.53 -93.05
N HIS A 703 25.27 -56.83 -92.53
CA HIS A 703 24.15 -56.25 -93.28
C HIS A 703 24.07 -54.71 -93.18
N ALA A 704 25.09 -54.06 -92.63
CA ALA A 704 25.11 -52.60 -92.52
C ALA A 704 25.21 -51.95 -93.91
N LYS A 705 24.49 -50.84 -94.13
CA LYS A 705 24.61 -50.08 -95.37
C LYS A 705 25.89 -49.24 -95.33
N LEU A 706 26.93 -49.72 -96.01
CA LEU A 706 28.24 -49.08 -96.07
C LEU A 706 28.30 -48.04 -97.21
N SER A 707 29.09 -46.99 -97.03
CA SER A 707 29.17 -45.80 -97.89
C SER A 707 30.62 -45.36 -98.20
N GLY A 708 31.61 -46.06 -97.66
CA GLY A 708 33.04 -45.84 -97.88
C GLY A 708 33.79 -47.17 -98.05
N LYS A 709 35.09 -47.11 -98.36
CA LYS A 709 35.93 -48.31 -98.56
C LYS A 709 36.81 -48.67 -97.36
N THR A 710 37.12 -47.68 -96.53
CA THR A 710 37.96 -47.83 -95.34
C THR A 710 37.21 -47.30 -94.13
N TYR A 711 37.31 -48.03 -93.02
CA TYR A 711 36.63 -47.73 -91.77
C TYR A 711 37.56 -47.88 -90.57
N THR A 712 37.42 -46.98 -89.61
CA THR A 712 37.95 -47.15 -88.26
C THR A 712 36.85 -47.73 -87.38
N VAL A 713 37.17 -48.82 -86.68
CA VAL A 713 36.32 -49.49 -85.73
C VAL A 713 36.83 -49.16 -84.33
N THR A 714 36.01 -48.49 -83.55
CA THR A 714 36.23 -48.26 -82.12
C THR A 714 35.06 -48.84 -81.34
N ALA A 715 35.23 -49.05 -80.03
CA ALA A 715 34.11 -49.37 -79.16
C ALA A 715 34.16 -48.47 -77.95
N THR A 716 33.02 -47.96 -77.49
CA THR A 716 32.90 -47.27 -76.21
C THR A 716 32.22 -48.22 -75.22
N VAL A 717 32.89 -48.50 -74.10
CA VAL A 717 32.36 -49.32 -73.00
C VAL A 717 31.98 -48.40 -71.86
N THR A 718 30.73 -48.49 -71.44
CA THR A 718 30.21 -47.81 -70.25
C THR A 718 29.89 -48.84 -69.18
N ASP A 719 30.46 -48.65 -67.99
CA ASP A 719 30.23 -49.52 -66.84
C ASP A 719 28.83 -49.31 -66.20
N PRO A 720 28.40 -50.16 -65.26
CA PRO A 720 27.13 -50.02 -64.55
C PRO A 720 26.98 -48.72 -63.74
N HIS A 721 28.09 -48.02 -63.48
CA HIS A 721 28.13 -46.78 -62.71
C HIS A 721 28.16 -45.54 -63.59
N GLY A 722 28.19 -45.71 -64.92
CA GLY A 722 28.18 -44.65 -65.92
C GLY A 722 29.56 -44.08 -66.27
N ASN A 723 30.65 -44.76 -65.93
CA ASN A 723 31.99 -44.39 -66.45
C ASN A 723 32.18 -44.99 -67.84
N SER A 724 32.62 -44.17 -68.79
CA SER A 724 32.80 -44.58 -70.19
C SER A 724 34.23 -44.35 -70.66
N ALA A 725 34.79 -45.31 -71.39
CA ALA A 725 36.03 -45.15 -72.14
C ALA A 725 35.95 -45.91 -73.47
N ASP A 726 36.79 -45.49 -74.40
CA ASP A 726 36.98 -46.23 -75.64
C ASP A 726 37.89 -47.43 -75.41
N ALA A 727 37.53 -48.57 -76.00
CA ALA A 727 38.34 -49.78 -76.02
C ALA A 727 39.67 -49.52 -76.73
N GLU A 728 40.73 -50.03 -76.14
CA GLU A 728 42.07 -50.00 -76.72
C GLU A 728 42.14 -50.85 -77.99
N ASN A 729 43.13 -50.55 -78.83
CA ASN A 729 43.40 -51.19 -80.12
C ASN A 729 42.30 -50.95 -81.18
N PRO A 730 42.01 -49.68 -81.55
CA PRO A 730 41.10 -49.40 -82.64
C PRO A 730 41.54 -50.12 -83.92
N LEU A 731 40.60 -50.73 -84.63
CA LEU A 731 40.88 -51.52 -85.82
C LEU A 731 40.63 -50.68 -87.07
N THR A 732 41.55 -50.69 -88.01
CA THR A 732 41.32 -50.09 -89.33
C THR A 732 41.08 -51.18 -90.36
N VAL A 733 39.90 -51.16 -90.96
CA VAL A 733 39.44 -52.20 -91.88
C VAL A 733 39.16 -51.60 -93.25
N SER A 734 39.59 -52.29 -94.31
CA SER A 734 39.21 -52.00 -95.68
C SER A 734 38.24 -53.07 -96.15
N VAL A 735 37.05 -52.66 -96.55
CA VAL A 735 35.99 -53.57 -96.97
C VAL A 735 36.18 -53.91 -98.44
N ILE A 736 36.46 -55.18 -98.73
CA ILE A 736 36.59 -55.68 -100.09
C ILE A 736 35.23 -56.21 -100.55
N ASP A 737 34.63 -55.54 -101.53
CA ASP A 737 33.49 -56.08 -102.27
C ASP A 737 33.98 -57.33 -103.02
N LYS A 738 33.25 -58.44 -102.83
CA LYS A 738 33.33 -59.73 -103.54
C LYS A 738 34.62 -59.93 -104.33
N LEU A 739 35.51 -60.80 -103.83
CA LEU A 739 36.71 -61.28 -104.53
C LEU A 739 36.48 -61.29 -106.04
N MET A 740 37.23 -60.44 -106.77
CA MET A 740 37.48 -60.73 -108.18
C MET A 740 38.15 -62.11 -108.22
N LEU A 741 37.48 -63.05 -108.89
CA LEU A 741 38.04 -64.33 -109.28
C LEU A 741 39.41 -64.06 -109.96
N PRO A 742 40.46 -64.85 -109.66
CA PRO A 742 41.75 -64.65 -110.30
C PRO A 742 41.62 -64.94 -111.80
N GLU A 743 41.98 -63.97 -112.63
CA GLU A 743 42.18 -64.19 -114.07
C GLU A 743 43.59 -64.76 -114.25
N ILE A 744 43.68 -66.06 -114.54
CA ILE A 744 44.93 -66.75 -114.85
C ILE A 744 45.27 -66.44 -116.31
N GLN A 745 46.31 -65.65 -116.57
CA GLN A 745 46.95 -65.60 -117.89
C GLN A 745 48.11 -66.59 -117.93
N MET A 746 48.01 -67.60 -118.79
CA MET A 746 49.12 -68.48 -119.14
C MET A 746 49.99 -67.82 -120.22
N VAL A 747 51.30 -67.86 -119.99
CA VAL A 747 52.35 -67.51 -120.95
C VAL A 747 52.68 -68.77 -121.76
N GLU A 748 52.65 -68.69 -123.10
CA GLU A 748 53.47 -69.55 -123.96
C GLU A 748 54.07 -68.74 -125.11
N GLU A 749 55.38 -68.93 -125.28
CA GLU A 749 56.29 -68.29 -126.22
C GLU A 749 56.01 -68.70 -127.68
N ASP A 750 56.17 -67.77 -128.63
CA ASP A 750 56.58 -68.14 -129.98
C ASP A 750 57.60 -67.15 -130.54
N ASN A 751 58.63 -67.71 -131.16
CA ASN A 751 59.85 -67.09 -131.63
C ASN A 751 59.69 -66.53 -133.04
N THR A 752 60.40 -65.44 -133.37
CA THR A 752 61.34 -65.41 -134.51
C THR A 752 62.19 -64.13 -134.54
N PRO A 753 63.51 -64.21 -134.83
CA PRO A 753 64.37 -63.08 -135.16
C PRO A 753 64.65 -62.98 -136.67
N TYR A 754 64.72 -61.76 -137.24
CA TYR A 754 65.62 -61.39 -138.35
C TYR A 754 65.68 -59.85 -138.52
N SER A 755 66.93 -59.35 -138.57
CA SER A 755 67.49 -58.03 -138.93
C SER A 755 66.96 -56.75 -138.26
#